data_AF-A0A9Q9VLJ3-F1
#
_entry.id   AF-A0A9Q9VLJ3-F1
#
_cell.length_a   1.000
_cell.length_b   1.000
_cell.length_c   1.000
_cell.angle_alpha   90.00
_cell.angle_beta   90.00
_cell.angle_gamma   90.00
#
_symmetry.space_group_name_H-M   'P 1'
#
loop_
_entity.id
_entity.type
_entity.pdbx_description
1 polymer ?
#
loop_
_entity_poly.entity_id
_entity_poly.type
_entity_poly.pdbx_seq_one_letter_code
_entity_poly.pdbx_strand_id
1 'polypeptide(L)'
;MDVQAEICTNGEIHEVPKSQDLQNNADRPNKPRAATIRVSRKKQTLPGLRQRADASHSECAVALSSWLDVWKGRKHNVLWATLDGHAMSLWKKRTDKFTEYVFHVTSITNIRKLDQGHFSIHLQKKHFEFMAHSEAVRQRWLVSLYATRGREPITAPKQHGPLIMKDPRKKVYTAIRGYSLWIYSSKEDFSVGLGMMCVFMNIASVKATGRHSFSLITPYRTFNFSADSAKETAVWLECLNEVIRSALSYSEVAHRLWTSPFNKVCADCGTANPEWASVNLLVVICEACADAHRSMSKNRSKVRSLKLDNKVWTEPLIQLFVLYGNKAANSVWGHSIPPMEQIGPDVSPDQRLEFILAKYHKGLYRKAHPLATSQKLLDQRLREVVCGPNVEETLSLLCSGARVSCSASNPELQSAISVAESAEQALQTELLRHNEFMEAPDFEQTRHSEEQIEELHGKLDEERFLFSQENESAACDVLDLTEVISVFDCSVGQTHEFEVLSLTDRLICRADERDALLSHMLHIMKIVLAGAVVEEDLLGVCAVSRASIREGAVLQCAEVWCTLQDGEMSIHTKHGSTDTVTLDSQTRCHLQHSENCILLEFPERTLHMQFELEHSCLRWHELVQKTVCSNTDGQQHSGSVPCSIDRCISHITQYGLKVEGLYRRCGVASQISKLVDALSVSPRGTVLETDELSILDISGALKQILRQSFEIIPNAHRPHWLKAAAVSGEEQRLQMYRKLLKQLPPDNRATLDALCGHLHTVQMHSQENRMTAHNLAVIFVVTLFQELAMKAAMLQLTKELIARHTEIFMNHVETDGEIITVL
;
A
#
# COMPACT_ATOMS: atom_id res chain seq x y z
N MET A 1 57.34 59.68 -17.68
CA MET A 1 58.33 59.14 -18.63
C MET A 1 57.83 57.77 -18.98
N ASP A 2 56.97 57.64 -20.00
CA ASP A 2 57.36 57.58 -21.43
C ASP A 2 58.54 56.62 -21.63
N VAL A 3 58.54 55.65 -22.55
CA VAL A 3 57.68 55.24 -23.66
C VAL A 3 58.43 54.04 -24.29
N GLN A 4 57.70 53.04 -24.80
CA GLN A 4 57.95 52.16 -25.99
C GLN A 4 59.39 51.56 -26.23
N ALA A 5 59.64 50.45 -26.92
CA ALA A 5 58.91 49.70 -27.93
C ALA A 5 59.48 48.27 -28.04
N GLU A 6 58.68 47.44 -28.73
CA GLU A 6 58.82 46.09 -29.27
C GLU A 6 60.17 45.67 -29.89
N ILE A 7 60.43 44.35 -29.95
CA ILE A 7 60.43 43.54 -31.19
C ILE A 7 60.58 42.03 -30.85
N CYS A 8 59.73 41.21 -31.47
CA CYS A 8 59.64 39.74 -31.42
C CYS A 8 60.77 39.01 -32.16
N THR A 9 61.07 37.75 -31.78
CA THR A 9 60.71 36.55 -32.60
C THR A 9 61.15 35.20 -31.98
N ASN A 10 60.16 34.30 -31.91
CA ASN A 10 60.18 32.84 -32.14
C ASN A 10 60.77 31.84 -31.13
N GLY A 11 59.89 30.95 -30.64
CA GLY A 11 60.20 29.52 -30.47
C GLY A 11 59.62 28.84 -29.23
N GLU A 12 58.28 28.74 -29.14
CA GLU A 12 57.53 27.93 -28.16
C GLU A 12 57.95 26.45 -28.19
N ILE A 13 57.94 25.68 -27.10
CA ILE A 13 56.75 25.01 -26.55
C ILE A 13 57.09 24.37 -25.18
N HIS A 14 56.09 24.39 -24.28
CA HIS A 14 55.90 23.67 -23.01
C HIS A 14 56.50 24.27 -21.73
N GLU A 15 55.80 25.30 -21.22
CA GLU A 15 55.91 25.75 -19.83
C GLU A 15 55.18 24.83 -18.84
N VAL A 16 55.93 24.54 -17.77
CA VAL A 16 55.49 24.10 -16.45
C VAL A 16 54.94 25.32 -15.69
N PRO A 17 53.72 25.31 -15.13
CA PRO A 17 53.34 26.34 -14.17
C PRO A 17 53.73 25.94 -12.74
N LYS A 18 54.46 26.84 -12.09
CA LYS A 18 54.73 26.88 -10.65
C LYS A 18 53.55 27.52 -9.89
N SER A 19 53.45 27.11 -8.62
CA SER A 19 52.80 27.79 -7.47
C SER A 19 51.31 28.15 -7.61
N GLN A 20 50.45 27.31 -7.02
CA GLN A 20 49.10 27.70 -6.59
C GLN A 20 49.13 28.07 -5.11
N ASP A 21 49.01 29.38 -4.84
CA ASP A 21 48.58 29.90 -3.55
C ASP A 21 47.05 29.93 -3.47
N LEU A 22 46.59 29.78 -2.23
CA LEU A 22 45.22 29.67 -1.77
C LEU A 22 44.33 30.83 -2.23
N GLN A 23 43.24 30.51 -2.94
CA GLN A 23 42.07 31.38 -2.99
C GLN A 23 40.77 30.56 -2.96
N ASN A 24 39.96 30.92 -1.97
CA ASN A 24 38.61 30.44 -1.67
C ASN A 24 37.76 30.21 -2.92
N ASN A 25 37.20 29.00 -3.05
CA ASN A 25 35.90 28.83 -3.67
C ASN A 25 34.93 28.37 -2.59
N ALA A 26 34.23 29.36 -2.04
CA ALA A 26 33.03 29.18 -1.25
C ALA A 26 31.91 28.57 -2.11
N ASP A 27 31.05 27.79 -1.46
CA ASP A 27 29.68 27.47 -1.84
C ASP A 27 29.42 27.17 -3.33
N ARG A 28 29.60 25.90 -3.70
CA ARG A 28 28.57 25.27 -4.50
C ARG A 28 27.58 24.62 -3.54
N PRO A 29 26.35 25.14 -3.38
CA PRO A 29 25.33 24.36 -2.73
C PRO A 29 25.15 23.09 -3.56
N ASN A 30 25.36 21.92 -2.94
CA ASN A 30 24.83 20.68 -3.49
C ASN A 30 23.33 20.90 -3.63
N LYS A 31 22.88 21.10 -4.88
CA LYS A 31 21.46 21.33 -5.18
C LYS A 31 20.64 20.24 -4.48
N PRO A 32 19.74 20.61 -3.57
CA PRO A 32 18.77 19.68 -3.01
C PRO A 32 17.92 19.08 -4.13
N ARG A 33 17.61 17.79 -4.04
CA ARG A 33 16.61 17.17 -4.92
C ARG A 33 15.24 17.73 -4.52
N ALA A 34 14.65 18.58 -5.35
CA ALA A 34 13.23 18.93 -5.21
C ALA A 34 12.41 17.62 -5.24
N ALA A 35 11.39 17.49 -4.39
CA ALA A 35 10.53 16.31 -4.44
C ALA A 35 9.89 16.17 -5.82
N THR A 36 9.95 14.96 -6.35
CA THR A 36 9.38 14.60 -7.64
C THR A 36 7.93 14.12 -7.52
N ILE A 37 7.50 13.61 -6.34
CA ILE A 37 6.16 13.04 -6.15
C ILE A 37 5.64 13.38 -4.74
N ARG A 38 4.43 13.95 -4.62
CA ARG A 38 3.72 14.05 -3.33
C ARG A 38 2.86 12.81 -3.15
N VAL A 39 2.97 12.14 -2.02
CA VAL A 39 2.30 10.86 -1.78
C VAL A 39 1.37 11.02 -0.58
N SER A 40 0.08 10.91 -0.84
CA SER A 40 -0.93 10.71 0.20
C SER A 40 -1.09 9.20 0.40
N ARG A 41 -0.62 8.71 1.54
CA ARG A 41 -0.72 7.29 1.87
C ARG A 41 -1.99 7.06 2.67
N LYS A 42 -2.97 6.42 2.05
CA LYS A 42 -4.09 5.82 2.78
C LYS A 42 -3.72 4.37 2.99
N LYS A 43 -3.12 4.05 4.14
CA LYS A 43 -3.04 2.65 4.55
C LYS A 43 -4.47 2.12 4.54
N GLN A 44 -4.76 1.13 3.70
CA GLN A 44 -6.03 0.40 3.82
C GLN A 44 -5.99 -0.27 5.18
N THR A 45 -6.59 0.36 6.17
CA THR A 45 -6.97 -0.32 7.39
C THR A 45 -8.15 -1.21 7.04
N LEU A 46 -7.90 -2.47 6.68
CA LEU A 46 -8.67 -3.51 7.37
C LEU A 46 -8.53 -3.21 8.86
N PRO A 47 -9.59 -3.16 9.69
CA PRO A 47 -9.51 -2.61 11.04
C PRO A 47 -8.33 -3.26 11.78
N GLY A 48 -7.25 -2.50 11.93
CA GLY A 48 -5.92 -3.08 12.14
C GLY A 48 -4.85 -2.58 11.15
N LEU A 49 -4.48 -1.30 11.26
CA LEU A 49 -3.09 -0.83 11.29
C LEU A 49 -3.08 0.70 11.46
N ARG A 50 -3.00 1.18 12.70
CA ARG A 50 -2.50 2.53 12.96
C ARG A 50 -0.99 2.49 12.80
N GLN A 51 -0.46 3.16 11.78
CA GLN A 51 0.78 3.90 11.92
C GLN A 51 0.40 5.36 11.74
N ARG A 52 0.34 6.09 12.85
CA ARG A 52 0.58 7.52 12.85
C ARG A 52 1.83 7.72 13.70
N ALA A 53 2.75 8.48 13.12
CA ALA A 53 4.01 8.88 13.71
C ALA A 53 3.83 9.48 15.12
N ASP A 54 4.88 9.31 15.91
CA ASP A 54 5.14 9.93 17.19
C ASP A 54 4.17 9.62 18.33
N ALA A 55 4.32 8.41 18.88
CA ALA A 55 4.50 8.28 20.31
C ALA A 55 5.62 7.27 20.58
N SER A 56 6.38 7.57 21.63
CA SER A 56 7.62 6.98 22.10
C SER A 56 7.68 5.44 22.23
N HIS A 57 7.83 4.67 21.14
CA HIS A 57 8.27 3.26 21.27
C HIS A 57 9.58 3.26 22.06
N SER A 58 9.50 2.91 23.35
CA SER A 58 10.65 2.55 24.17
C SER A 58 11.12 1.17 23.71
N GLU A 59 11.56 1.08 22.45
CA GLU A 59 12.38 -0.02 21.95
C GLU A 59 13.66 -0.02 22.77
N CYS A 60 13.83 -1.11 23.52
CA CYS A 60 14.97 -1.38 24.39
C CYS A 60 16.30 -1.13 23.65
N ALA A 61 17.26 -0.53 24.36
CA ALA A 61 18.52 0.04 23.88
C ALA A 61 19.53 -0.92 23.21
N VAL A 62 19.11 -2.08 22.70
CA VAL A 62 20.02 -3.13 22.19
C VAL A 62 19.55 -3.68 20.84
N ALA A 63 18.25 -3.66 20.55
CA ALA A 63 17.71 -4.10 19.27
C ALA A 63 16.98 -2.95 18.57
N LEU A 64 17.42 -2.59 17.37
CA LEU A 64 16.84 -1.50 16.58
C LEU A 64 16.65 -1.96 15.14
N SER A 65 15.64 -1.41 14.48
CA SER A 65 15.55 -1.52 13.04
C SER A 65 14.89 -0.29 12.44
N SER A 66 15.48 0.25 11.37
CA SER A 66 14.90 1.35 10.61
C SER A 66 15.54 1.45 9.23
N TRP A 67 14.88 2.16 8.32
CA TRP A 67 15.56 2.66 7.14
C TRP A 67 16.56 3.73 7.54
N LEU A 68 17.74 3.69 6.95
CA LEU A 68 18.79 4.68 7.09
C LEU A 68 19.36 5.01 5.72
N ASP A 69 19.64 6.29 5.50
CA ASP A 69 20.50 6.71 4.41
C ASP A 69 21.95 6.44 4.81
N VAL A 70 22.68 5.70 3.98
CA VAL A 70 24.02 5.19 4.27
C VAL A 70 25.01 5.65 3.21
N TRP A 71 26.02 6.39 3.64
CA TRP A 71 27.16 6.79 2.83
C TRP A 71 28.40 5.97 3.15
N LYS A 72 28.99 5.41 2.10
CA LYS A 72 30.31 4.76 2.14
C LYS A 72 31.23 5.48 1.16
N GLY A 73 31.92 6.50 1.64
CA GLY A 73 32.62 7.45 0.76
C GLY A 73 31.62 8.24 -0.08
N ARG A 74 31.76 8.21 -1.43
CA ARG A 74 30.84 8.90 -2.35
C ARG A 74 29.55 8.12 -2.68
N LYS A 75 29.47 6.84 -2.28
CA LYS A 75 28.31 5.99 -2.59
C LYS A 75 27.24 6.19 -1.54
N HIS A 76 26.05 6.57 -1.98
CA HIS A 76 24.85 6.75 -1.17
C HIS A 76 23.85 5.63 -1.46
N ASN A 77 23.29 5.02 -0.41
CA ASN A 77 22.24 4.02 -0.52
C ASN A 77 21.25 4.17 0.65
N VAL A 78 19.96 3.99 0.39
CA VAL A 78 18.98 3.74 1.45
C VAL A 78 19.00 2.25 1.77
N LEU A 79 19.30 1.90 3.02
CA LEU A 79 19.41 0.51 3.47
C LEU A 79 18.54 0.28 4.70
N TRP A 80 17.90 -0.88 4.76
CA TRP A 80 17.26 -1.35 5.97
C TRP A 80 18.36 -1.73 6.95
N ALA A 81 18.44 -1.08 8.09
CA ALA A 81 19.43 -1.35 9.11
C ALA A 81 18.80 -2.08 10.27
N THR A 82 19.47 -3.09 10.80
CA THR A 82 19.14 -3.67 12.11
C THR A 82 20.36 -3.71 13.01
N LEU A 83 20.14 -3.52 14.30
CA LEU A 83 21.07 -3.85 15.37
C LEU A 83 20.43 -4.95 16.20
N ASP A 84 21.11 -6.06 16.43
CA ASP A 84 20.58 -7.20 17.22
C ASP A 84 21.29 -7.40 18.56
N GLY A 85 22.04 -6.38 18.99
CA GLY A 85 22.91 -6.39 20.17
C GLY A 85 24.34 -6.85 19.92
N HIS A 86 24.59 -7.67 18.90
CA HIS A 86 25.92 -8.20 18.59
C HIS A 86 26.44 -7.74 17.22
N ALA A 87 25.57 -7.59 16.24
CA ALA A 87 25.91 -7.13 14.92
C ALA A 87 24.95 -6.04 14.43
N MET A 88 25.52 -5.11 13.66
CA MET A 88 24.75 -4.23 12.81
C MET A 88 24.76 -4.81 11.39
N SER A 89 23.56 -4.98 10.84
CA SER A 89 23.33 -5.59 9.53
C SER A 89 22.54 -4.62 8.67
N LEU A 90 22.91 -4.52 7.40
CA LEU A 90 22.33 -3.60 6.42
C LEU A 90 21.84 -4.40 5.21
N TRP A 91 20.60 -4.19 4.78
CA TRP A 91 19.99 -4.85 3.63
C TRP A 91 19.47 -3.84 2.61
N LYS A 92 19.36 -4.24 1.35
CA LYS A 92 18.71 -3.41 0.33
C LYS A 92 17.20 -3.44 0.47
N LYS A 93 16.64 -4.61 0.79
CA LYS A 93 15.21 -4.86 1.01
C LYS A 93 14.98 -5.54 2.37
N ARG A 94 13.85 -5.28 3.03
CA ARG A 94 13.49 -5.93 4.33
C ARG A 94 13.36 -7.45 4.22
N THR A 95 12.98 -7.93 3.03
CA THR A 95 12.74 -9.34 2.72
C THR A 95 14.02 -10.08 2.29
N ASP A 96 15.10 -9.34 2.00
CA ASP A 96 16.38 -9.91 1.59
C ASP A 96 16.89 -10.90 2.63
N LYS A 97 17.33 -12.06 2.15
CA LYS A 97 17.89 -13.13 3.01
C LYS A 97 19.36 -12.93 3.33
N PHE A 98 20.01 -12.01 2.61
CA PHE A 98 21.45 -11.74 2.72
C PHE A 98 21.69 -10.23 2.80
N THR A 99 22.62 -9.86 3.67
CA THR A 99 23.01 -8.47 3.90
C THR A 99 23.80 -7.89 2.72
N GLU A 100 23.72 -6.57 2.55
CA GLU A 100 24.66 -5.77 1.77
C GLU A 100 25.96 -5.51 2.57
N TYR A 101 25.81 -5.19 3.87
CA TYR A 101 26.92 -5.04 4.81
C TYR A 101 26.54 -5.60 6.17
N VAL A 102 27.50 -6.19 6.88
CA VAL A 102 27.33 -6.63 8.26
C VAL A 102 28.62 -6.47 9.04
N PHE A 103 28.56 -5.93 10.24
CA PHE A 103 29.73 -5.85 11.13
C PHE A 103 29.33 -6.05 12.58
N HIS A 104 30.20 -6.73 13.33
CA HIS A 104 30.00 -6.93 14.75
C HIS A 104 30.20 -5.61 15.50
N VAL A 105 29.38 -5.31 16.51
CA VAL A 105 29.42 -4.05 17.28
C VAL A 105 30.76 -3.80 17.98
N THR A 106 31.54 -4.84 18.19
CA THR A 106 32.89 -4.76 18.78
C THR A 106 33.95 -4.31 17.78
N SER A 107 33.65 -4.37 16.48
CA SER A 107 34.50 -3.81 15.43
C SER A 107 34.40 -2.28 15.39
N ILE A 108 33.41 -1.71 16.09
CA ILE A 108 33.20 -0.27 16.19
C ILE A 108 34.30 0.35 17.04
N THR A 109 35.12 1.18 16.40
CA THR A 109 36.22 1.93 17.02
C THR A 109 35.84 3.35 17.42
N ASN A 110 34.82 3.92 16.79
CA ASN A 110 34.27 5.22 17.19
C ASN A 110 32.84 5.39 16.65
N ILE A 111 32.05 6.20 17.33
CA ILE A 111 30.73 6.67 16.90
C ILE A 111 30.76 8.20 17.03
N ARG A 112 30.36 8.94 15.99
CA ARG A 112 30.28 10.41 16.06
C ARG A 112 28.87 10.87 15.73
N LYS A 113 28.30 11.73 16.57
CA LYS A 113 27.11 12.49 16.22
C LYS A 113 27.53 13.64 15.30
N LEU A 114 26.83 13.81 14.18
CA LEU A 114 27.07 14.89 13.21
C LEU A 114 25.85 15.83 13.20
N ASP A 115 25.88 16.90 12.40
CA ASP A 115 24.75 17.83 12.28
C ASP A 115 23.63 17.26 11.37
N GLN A 116 22.49 17.96 11.30
CA GLN A 116 21.40 17.67 10.34
C GLN A 116 20.87 16.21 10.33
N GLY A 117 20.82 15.54 11.48
CA GLY A 117 20.31 14.16 11.53
C GLY A 117 21.33 13.07 11.15
N HIS A 118 22.60 13.44 10.95
CA HIS A 118 23.67 12.48 10.64
C HIS A 118 24.37 11.90 11.88
N PHE A 119 24.95 10.72 11.72
CA PHE A 119 25.93 10.11 12.63
C PHE A 119 26.89 9.19 11.85
N SER A 120 28.13 9.03 12.32
CA SER A 120 29.11 8.13 11.69
C SER A 120 29.54 6.99 12.60
N ILE A 121 29.79 5.83 12.01
CA ILE A 121 30.36 4.65 12.65
C ILE A 121 31.71 4.35 12.00
N HIS A 122 32.77 4.31 12.81
CA HIS A 122 34.12 4.05 12.35
C HIS A 122 34.56 2.62 12.72
N LEU A 123 35.01 1.87 11.70
CA LEU A 123 35.59 0.53 11.77
C LEU A 123 37.08 0.63 11.38
N GLN A 124 37.95 1.01 12.33
CA GLN A 124 39.38 1.26 12.10
C GLN A 124 39.62 2.22 10.92
N LYS A 125 40.08 1.70 9.77
CA LYS A 125 40.37 2.48 8.55
C LYS A 125 39.14 2.77 7.69
N LYS A 126 37.99 2.17 7.97
CA LYS A 126 36.73 2.36 7.22
C LYS A 126 35.72 3.09 8.09
N HIS A 127 34.83 3.85 7.48
CA HIS A 127 33.71 4.46 8.18
C HIS A 127 32.47 4.46 7.30
N PHE A 128 31.32 4.50 7.96
CA PHE A 128 30.02 4.70 7.37
C PHE A 128 29.42 5.94 8.00
N GLU A 129 28.76 6.73 7.18
CA GLU A 129 27.94 7.84 7.62
C GLU A 129 26.49 7.48 7.39
N PHE A 130 25.64 7.80 8.37
CA PHE A 130 24.25 7.43 8.43
C PHE A 130 23.41 8.68 8.68
N MET A 131 22.24 8.75 8.06
CA MET A 131 21.21 9.75 8.39
C MET A 131 19.92 9.03 8.73
N ALA A 132 19.31 9.42 9.84
CA ALA A 132 18.00 8.93 10.24
C ALA A 132 16.91 9.94 9.86
N HIS A 133 15.69 9.46 9.64
CA HIS A 133 14.57 10.32 9.22
C HIS A 133 14.05 11.25 10.32
N SER A 134 14.45 11.05 11.58
CA SER A 134 14.12 11.96 12.68
C SER A 134 15.20 11.96 13.76
N GLU A 135 15.25 13.03 14.55
CA GLU A 135 16.18 13.16 15.68
C GLU A 135 15.95 12.06 16.72
N ALA A 136 14.70 11.66 16.95
CA ALA A 136 14.35 10.59 17.87
C ALA A 136 14.94 9.24 17.42
N VAL A 137 14.82 8.89 16.14
CA VAL A 137 15.40 7.65 15.60
C VAL A 137 16.93 7.70 15.64
N ARG A 138 17.53 8.84 15.27
CA ARG A 138 18.99 9.03 15.38
C ARG A 138 19.48 8.81 16.81
N GLN A 139 18.81 9.43 17.78
CA GLN A 139 19.21 9.36 19.18
C GLN A 139 19.11 7.92 19.69
N ARG A 140 18.08 7.16 19.30
CA ARG A 140 17.96 5.74 19.62
C ARG A 140 19.12 4.92 19.06
N TRP A 141 19.46 5.10 17.78
CA TRP A 141 20.62 4.44 17.17
C TRP A 141 21.92 4.74 17.92
N LEU A 142 22.18 6.00 18.24
CA LEU A 142 23.36 6.39 19.01
C LEU A 142 23.39 5.70 20.39
N VAL A 143 22.31 5.77 21.16
CA VAL A 143 22.22 5.15 22.48
C VAL A 143 22.48 3.65 22.40
N SER A 144 21.85 2.95 21.46
CA SER A 144 22.01 1.50 21.35
C SER A 144 23.39 1.08 20.86
N LEU A 145 23.99 1.83 19.94
CA LEU A 145 25.36 1.58 19.47
C LEU A 145 26.39 1.84 20.58
N TYR A 146 26.22 2.89 21.38
CA TYR A 146 27.06 3.13 22.55
C TYR A 146 26.88 2.06 23.63
N ALA A 147 25.65 1.59 23.84
CA ALA A 147 25.36 0.58 24.84
C ALA A 147 25.95 -0.79 24.48
N THR A 148 26.00 -1.15 23.19
CA THR A 148 26.41 -2.48 22.70
C THR A 148 27.88 -2.59 22.34
N ARG A 149 28.51 -1.47 21.94
CA ARG A 149 29.93 -1.44 21.58
C ARG A 149 30.82 -1.93 22.72
N GLY A 150 31.70 -2.89 22.40
CA GLY A 150 32.79 -3.31 23.30
C GLY A 150 32.41 -4.24 24.46
N ARG A 151 31.17 -4.76 24.50
CA ARG A 151 30.71 -5.63 25.61
C ARG A 151 31.33 -7.03 25.63
N GLU A 152 31.47 -7.70 24.48
CA GLU A 152 32.02 -9.07 24.42
C GLU A 152 33.12 -9.18 23.37
N PRO A 153 34.28 -9.77 23.68
CA PRO A 153 35.31 -10.01 22.67
C PRO A 153 34.79 -10.98 21.60
N ILE A 154 35.16 -10.72 20.33
CA ILE A 154 34.79 -11.62 19.23
C ILE A 154 35.45 -12.98 19.47
N THR A 155 34.64 -14.04 19.62
CA THR A 155 35.15 -15.41 19.70
C THR A 155 36.03 -15.70 18.49
N ALA A 156 37.23 -16.25 18.73
CA ALA A 156 38.14 -16.59 17.66
C ALA A 156 37.45 -17.50 16.64
N PRO A 157 37.61 -17.25 15.33
CA PRO A 157 36.95 -18.05 14.31
C PRO A 157 37.46 -19.49 14.37
N LYS A 158 36.54 -20.46 14.34
CA LYS A 158 36.86 -21.90 14.34
C LYS A 158 37.69 -22.30 13.11
N GLN A 159 37.38 -21.69 11.97
CA GLN A 159 38.07 -21.86 10.70
C GLN A 159 37.95 -20.56 9.90
N HIS A 160 39.02 -20.14 9.24
CA HIS A 160 39.00 -18.97 8.35
C HIS A 160 40.06 -19.06 7.25
N GLY A 161 39.85 -18.36 6.14
CA GLY A 161 40.79 -18.38 5.03
C GLY A 161 40.24 -17.78 3.73
N PRO A 162 41.08 -17.66 2.69
CA PRO A 162 40.61 -17.26 1.38
C PRO A 162 39.81 -18.40 0.71
N LEU A 163 38.75 -18.04 0.00
CA LEU A 163 38.01 -18.95 -0.89
C LEU A 163 37.67 -18.23 -2.19
N ILE A 164 37.42 -18.97 -3.26
CA ILE A 164 36.85 -18.45 -4.50
C ILE A 164 35.37 -18.81 -4.52
N MET A 165 34.50 -17.81 -4.43
CA MET A 165 33.07 -17.98 -4.66
C MET A 165 32.85 -18.01 -6.19
N LYS A 166 32.09 -18.97 -6.73
CA LYS A 166 31.96 -19.15 -8.19
C LYS A 166 30.91 -18.24 -8.84
N ASP A 167 29.87 -17.83 -8.11
CA ASP A 167 28.72 -17.09 -8.66
C ASP A 167 28.35 -15.87 -7.78
N PRO A 168 28.85 -14.66 -8.09
CA PRO A 168 29.83 -14.34 -9.13
C PRO A 168 31.24 -14.81 -8.77
N ARG A 169 32.08 -15.09 -9.79
CA ARG A 169 33.46 -15.57 -9.60
C ARG A 169 34.32 -14.51 -8.93
N LYS A 170 34.48 -14.60 -7.61
CA LYS A 170 35.15 -13.60 -6.79
C LYS A 170 35.98 -14.27 -5.69
N LYS A 171 37.23 -13.80 -5.52
CA LYS A 171 38.03 -14.17 -4.36
C LYS A 171 37.47 -13.45 -3.14
N VAL A 172 37.10 -14.22 -2.12
CA VAL A 172 36.52 -13.76 -0.86
C VAL A 172 37.39 -14.24 0.30
N TYR A 173 37.21 -13.64 1.46
CA TYR A 173 37.77 -14.15 2.71
C TYR A 173 36.61 -14.66 3.56
N THR A 174 36.71 -15.84 4.16
CA THR A 174 35.61 -16.45 4.91
C THR A 174 36.05 -16.84 6.31
N ALA A 175 35.12 -16.82 7.26
CA ALA A 175 35.38 -17.22 8.64
C ALA A 175 34.13 -17.81 9.29
N ILE A 176 34.29 -18.90 10.04
CA ILE A 176 33.23 -19.48 10.87
C ILE A 176 33.33 -18.89 12.27
N ARG A 177 32.30 -18.15 12.69
CA ARG A 177 32.20 -17.55 14.03
C ARG A 177 30.90 -18.01 14.70
N GLY A 178 31.02 -18.66 15.85
CA GLY A 178 29.88 -19.32 16.49
C GLY A 178 29.22 -20.33 15.54
N TYR A 179 27.94 -20.13 15.27
CA TYR A 179 27.13 -20.94 14.35
C TYR A 179 26.87 -20.25 13.00
N SER A 180 27.71 -19.27 12.63
CA SER A 180 27.53 -18.51 11.39
C SER A 180 28.81 -18.52 10.55
N LEU A 181 28.65 -18.65 9.24
CA LEU A 181 29.69 -18.42 8.25
C LEU A 181 29.63 -16.96 7.79
N TRP A 182 30.71 -16.23 8.04
CA TRP A 182 30.91 -14.85 7.60
C TRP A 182 31.73 -14.83 6.32
N ILE A 183 31.29 -14.02 5.36
CA ILE A 183 31.93 -13.84 4.07
C ILE A 183 32.28 -12.36 3.91
N TYR A 184 33.55 -12.10 3.64
CA TYR A 184 34.17 -10.78 3.54
C TYR A 184 34.67 -10.55 2.12
N SER A 185 34.61 -9.31 1.63
CA SER A 185 35.08 -8.98 0.28
C SER A 185 36.60 -9.13 0.12
N SER A 186 37.35 -8.99 1.21
CA SER A 186 38.82 -9.07 1.23
C SER A 186 39.35 -9.45 2.62
N LYS A 187 40.65 -9.76 2.71
CA LYS A 187 41.33 -9.97 4.00
C LYS A 187 41.36 -8.71 4.87
N GLU A 188 41.42 -7.53 4.25
CA GLU A 188 41.35 -6.25 4.96
C GLU A 188 39.96 -6.05 5.61
N ASP A 189 38.89 -6.36 4.87
CA ASP A 189 37.51 -6.35 5.39
C ASP A 189 37.36 -7.28 6.60
N PHE A 190 37.97 -8.46 6.56
CA PHE A 190 38.03 -9.37 7.70
C PHE A 190 38.77 -8.78 8.91
N SER A 191 39.90 -8.12 8.69
CA SER A 191 40.70 -7.49 9.76
C SER A 191 39.96 -6.35 10.46
N VAL A 192 39.13 -5.58 9.73
CA VAL A 192 38.30 -4.52 10.31
C VAL A 192 36.91 -5.00 10.74
N GLY A 193 36.58 -6.28 10.53
CA GLY A 193 35.31 -6.89 10.93
C GLY A 193 34.10 -6.53 10.05
N LEU A 194 34.32 -6.03 8.83
CA LEU A 194 33.26 -5.63 7.88
C LEU A 194 32.93 -6.77 6.91
N GLY A 195 31.93 -7.58 7.25
CA GLY A 195 31.38 -8.62 6.38
C GLY A 195 30.51 -8.06 5.25
N MET A 196 30.48 -8.81 4.15
CA MET A 196 29.49 -8.65 3.08
C MET A 196 28.23 -9.45 3.42
N MET A 197 28.41 -10.67 3.94
CA MET A 197 27.30 -11.60 4.17
C MET A 197 27.57 -12.48 5.38
N CYS A 198 26.49 -12.86 6.06
CA CYS A 198 26.48 -13.80 7.17
C CYS A 198 25.44 -14.89 6.90
N VAL A 199 25.83 -16.16 6.99
CA VAL A 199 24.96 -17.32 6.77
C VAL A 199 24.89 -18.14 8.05
N PHE A 200 23.70 -18.40 8.57
CA PHE A 200 23.52 -19.23 9.75
C PHE A 200 23.57 -20.72 9.40
N MET A 201 24.29 -21.53 10.19
CA MET A 201 24.54 -22.94 9.89
C MET A 201 23.38 -23.86 10.26
N ASN A 202 22.44 -23.43 11.10
CA ASN A 202 21.23 -24.18 11.47
C ASN A 202 20.25 -24.39 10.30
N ILE A 203 20.40 -23.60 9.23
CA ILE A 203 19.60 -23.72 7.99
C ILE A 203 20.45 -24.20 6.81
N ALA A 204 21.71 -24.55 7.02
CA ALA A 204 22.64 -24.85 5.94
C ALA A 204 23.00 -26.33 5.91
N SER A 205 23.24 -26.85 4.71
CA SER A 205 23.91 -28.13 4.49
C SER A 205 25.13 -27.91 3.62
N VAL A 206 26.13 -28.78 3.71
CA VAL A 206 27.36 -28.67 2.94
C VAL A 206 27.66 -29.97 2.19
N LYS A 207 28.04 -29.85 0.91
CA LYS A 207 28.35 -30.99 0.05
C LYS A 207 29.62 -30.75 -0.76
N ALA A 208 30.48 -31.75 -0.86
CA ALA A 208 31.61 -31.73 -1.80
C ALA A 208 31.11 -31.81 -3.24
N THR A 209 31.63 -30.94 -4.12
CA THR A 209 31.22 -30.87 -5.54
C THR A 209 32.37 -31.14 -6.51
N GLY A 210 33.60 -31.24 -6.01
CA GLY A 210 34.77 -31.59 -6.80
C GLY A 210 36.01 -31.68 -5.92
N ARG A 211 37.18 -31.90 -6.54
CA ARG A 211 38.44 -32.11 -5.80
C ARG A 211 38.80 -30.93 -4.90
N HIS A 212 38.60 -29.71 -5.39
CA HIS A 212 38.92 -28.45 -4.70
C HIS A 212 37.67 -27.57 -4.52
N SER A 213 36.47 -28.15 -4.49
CA SER A 213 35.23 -27.37 -4.41
C SER A 213 34.14 -28.02 -3.58
N PHE A 214 33.34 -27.17 -2.94
CA PHE A 214 32.19 -27.56 -2.16
C PHE A 214 31.06 -26.54 -2.32
N SER A 215 29.84 -26.96 -2.03
CA SER A 215 28.65 -26.11 -2.05
C SER A 215 28.02 -26.07 -0.67
N LEU A 216 27.75 -24.86 -0.18
CA LEU A 216 26.94 -24.60 1.00
C LEU A 216 25.51 -24.27 0.54
N ILE A 217 24.56 -25.13 0.86
CA ILE A 217 23.18 -25.06 0.40
C ILE A 217 22.32 -24.54 1.55
N THR A 218 21.56 -23.47 1.30
CA THR A 218 20.54 -22.93 2.21
C THR A 218 19.17 -22.94 1.50
N PRO A 219 18.04 -22.81 2.20
CA PRO A 219 16.72 -22.71 1.58
C PRO A 219 16.58 -21.58 0.56
N TYR A 220 17.43 -20.54 0.67
CA TYR A 220 17.33 -19.32 -0.11
C TYR A 220 18.39 -19.21 -1.21
N ARG A 221 19.57 -19.81 -1.02
CA ARG A 221 20.69 -19.73 -1.98
C ARG A 221 21.71 -20.85 -1.76
N THR A 222 22.31 -21.31 -2.85
CA THR A 222 23.48 -22.19 -2.84
C THR A 222 24.74 -21.39 -3.12
N PHE A 223 25.74 -21.50 -2.23
CA PHE A 223 27.05 -20.88 -2.38
C PHE A 223 28.07 -21.91 -2.85
N ASN A 224 28.62 -21.70 -4.03
CA ASN A 224 29.65 -22.56 -4.61
C ASN A 224 31.03 -21.99 -4.29
N PHE A 225 31.84 -22.74 -3.53
CA PHE A 225 33.20 -22.34 -3.13
C PHE A 225 34.27 -23.25 -3.73
N SER A 226 35.45 -22.67 -3.95
CA SER A 226 36.68 -23.38 -4.28
C SER A 226 37.81 -22.94 -3.34
N ALA A 227 38.54 -23.92 -2.81
CA ALA A 227 39.74 -23.69 -1.99
C ALA A 227 41.01 -23.89 -2.82
N ASP A 228 42.17 -23.49 -2.29
CA ASP A 228 43.44 -23.55 -3.03
C ASP A 228 43.99 -24.98 -3.12
N SER A 229 43.54 -25.89 -2.24
CA SER A 229 43.91 -27.31 -2.28
C SER A 229 42.79 -28.26 -1.84
N ALA A 230 42.95 -29.54 -2.19
CA ALA A 230 42.09 -30.62 -1.69
C ALA A 230 42.14 -30.76 -0.16
N LYS A 231 43.32 -30.50 0.44
CA LYS A 231 43.50 -30.53 1.90
C LYS A 231 42.68 -29.45 2.59
N GLU A 232 42.73 -28.22 2.10
CA GLU A 232 41.91 -27.12 2.63
C GLU A 232 40.41 -27.39 2.43
N THR A 233 40.03 -27.95 1.29
CA THR A 233 38.64 -28.33 1.01
C THR A 233 38.13 -29.33 2.05
N ALA A 234 38.95 -30.33 2.41
CA ALA A 234 38.60 -31.31 3.44
C ALA A 234 38.43 -30.66 4.82
N VAL A 235 39.35 -29.77 5.23
CA VAL A 235 39.25 -29.04 6.51
C VAL A 235 37.99 -28.18 6.56
N TRP A 236 37.67 -27.45 5.49
CA TRP A 236 36.44 -26.66 5.42
C TRP A 236 35.18 -27.51 5.55
N LEU A 237 35.12 -28.63 4.83
CA LEU A 237 33.98 -29.55 4.89
C LEU A 237 33.80 -30.15 6.29
N GLU A 238 34.89 -30.54 6.94
CA GLU A 238 34.87 -31.09 8.30
C GLU A 238 34.33 -30.07 9.30
N CYS A 239 34.92 -28.87 9.35
CA CYS A 239 34.48 -27.81 10.26
C CYS A 239 33.03 -27.37 10.00
N LEU A 240 32.62 -27.23 8.73
CA LEU A 240 31.25 -26.85 8.40
C LEU A 240 30.26 -27.93 8.83
N ASN A 241 30.54 -29.21 8.57
CA ASN A 241 29.67 -30.30 9.02
C ASN A 241 29.58 -30.39 10.54
N GLU A 242 30.69 -30.17 11.27
CA GLU A 242 30.69 -30.12 12.73
C GLU A 242 29.79 -29.00 13.26
N VAL A 243 29.94 -27.79 12.73
CA VAL A 243 29.18 -26.62 13.16
C VAL A 243 27.71 -26.75 12.79
N ILE A 244 27.39 -27.29 11.61
CA ILE A 244 26.01 -27.60 11.20
C ILE A 244 25.41 -28.64 12.14
N ARG A 245 26.09 -29.76 12.42
CA ARG A 245 25.59 -30.77 13.37
C ARG A 245 25.38 -30.20 14.76
N SER A 246 26.31 -29.38 15.25
CA SER A 246 26.17 -28.72 16.56
C SER A 246 25.00 -27.75 16.58
N ALA A 247 24.81 -26.96 15.52
CA ALA A 247 23.67 -26.05 15.36
C ALA A 247 22.32 -26.78 15.22
N LEU A 248 22.33 -28.02 14.73
CA LEU A 248 21.16 -28.90 14.59
C LEU A 248 20.91 -29.80 15.82
N SER A 249 21.87 -29.95 16.73
CA SER A 249 21.75 -30.82 17.90
C SER A 249 20.84 -30.20 18.98
N TYR A 250 19.98 -31.02 19.57
CA TYR A 250 18.91 -30.64 20.51
C TYR A 250 19.37 -30.05 21.86
N SER A 251 20.67 -29.85 22.08
CA SER A 251 21.18 -29.37 23.38
C SER A 251 21.20 -27.85 23.53
N GLU A 252 20.72 -27.07 22.57
CA GLU A 252 20.50 -25.65 22.85
C GLU A 252 19.36 -24.99 22.04
N VAL A 253 18.14 -25.38 22.36
CA VAL A 253 16.91 -24.74 21.86
C VAL A 253 17.00 -23.21 21.96
N ALA A 254 17.56 -22.69 23.06
CA ALA A 254 17.78 -21.25 23.24
C ALA A 254 18.64 -20.63 22.12
N HIS A 255 19.82 -21.18 21.83
CA HIS A 255 20.68 -20.69 20.75
C HIS A 255 20.00 -20.80 19.38
N ARG A 256 19.22 -21.86 19.13
CA ARG A 256 18.47 -22.02 17.88
C ARG A 256 17.38 -20.96 17.76
N LEU A 257 16.57 -20.76 18.80
CA LEU A 257 15.51 -19.73 18.81
C LEU A 257 16.10 -18.32 18.67
N TRP A 258 17.23 -18.04 19.32
CA TRP A 258 17.96 -16.78 19.23
C TRP A 258 18.65 -16.53 17.89
N THR A 259 18.65 -17.48 16.95
CA THR A 259 19.03 -17.17 15.56
C THR A 259 18.07 -16.16 14.92
N SER A 260 16.82 -16.12 15.39
CA SER A 260 15.90 -15.02 15.09
C SER A 260 16.21 -13.83 16.01
N PRO A 261 16.51 -12.64 15.45
CA PRO A 261 16.82 -11.47 16.27
C PRO A 261 15.62 -11.05 17.14
N PHE A 262 14.39 -11.30 16.68
CA PHE A 262 13.16 -10.98 17.41
C PHE A 262 12.99 -11.83 18.69
N ASN A 263 13.56 -13.04 18.71
CA ASN A 263 13.51 -13.93 19.86
C ASN A 263 14.64 -13.68 20.86
N LYS A 264 15.63 -12.84 20.53
CA LYS A 264 16.71 -12.44 21.46
C LYS A 264 16.24 -11.42 22.50
N VAL A 265 15.01 -10.94 22.41
CA VAL A 265 14.41 -10.02 23.36
C VAL A 265 13.07 -10.58 23.82
N CYS A 266 12.76 -10.40 25.10
CA CYS A 266 11.47 -10.81 25.66
C CYS A 266 10.33 -10.09 24.94
N ALA A 267 9.32 -10.84 24.50
CA ALA A 267 8.16 -10.30 23.79
C ALA A 267 7.36 -9.25 24.60
N ASP A 268 7.53 -9.19 25.93
CA ASP A 268 6.71 -8.36 26.81
C ASP A 268 7.44 -7.18 27.40
N CYS A 269 8.68 -7.36 27.89
CA CYS A 269 9.42 -6.31 28.59
C CYS A 269 10.76 -5.95 27.92
N GLY A 270 11.15 -6.64 26.84
CA GLY A 270 12.37 -6.35 26.10
C GLY A 270 13.68 -6.83 26.75
N THR A 271 13.63 -7.56 27.87
CA THR A 271 14.81 -8.20 28.47
C THR A 271 15.55 -9.08 27.45
N ALA A 272 16.86 -8.93 27.36
CA ALA A 272 17.69 -9.67 26.42
C ALA A 272 17.80 -11.17 26.77
N ASN A 273 18.04 -11.98 25.73
CA ASN A 273 18.26 -13.42 25.77
C ASN A 273 17.23 -14.17 26.65
N PRO A 274 15.93 -14.04 26.34
CA PRO A 274 14.90 -14.74 27.08
C PRO A 274 15.07 -16.27 26.98
N GLU A 275 14.94 -16.94 28.11
CA GLU A 275 15.16 -18.40 28.25
C GLU A 275 13.87 -19.21 28.46
N TRP A 276 12.72 -18.56 28.28
CA TRP A 276 11.40 -19.17 28.38
C TRP A 276 10.56 -18.84 27.15
N ALA A 277 9.52 -19.61 26.90
CA ALA A 277 8.57 -19.35 25.83
C ALA A 277 7.15 -19.73 26.22
N SER A 278 6.16 -19.03 25.68
CA SER A 278 4.78 -19.51 25.63
C SER A 278 4.52 -20.15 24.27
N VAL A 279 4.42 -21.48 24.24
CA VAL A 279 4.41 -22.25 22.99
C VAL A 279 3.13 -22.09 22.17
N ASN A 280 2.00 -21.80 22.82
CA ASN A 280 0.73 -21.57 22.12
C ASN A 280 0.61 -20.13 21.58
N LEU A 281 1.15 -19.15 22.31
CA LEU A 281 1.15 -17.73 21.90
C LEU A 281 2.29 -17.39 20.94
N LEU A 282 3.23 -18.33 20.78
CA LEU A 282 4.42 -18.22 19.94
C LEU A 282 5.37 -17.08 20.36
N VAL A 283 5.46 -16.82 21.66
CA VAL A 283 6.35 -15.78 22.24
C VAL A 283 7.50 -16.38 23.06
N VAL A 284 8.68 -15.78 22.95
CA VAL A 284 9.88 -16.01 23.76
C VAL A 284 10.01 -14.87 24.78
N ILE A 285 10.09 -15.22 26.06
CA ILE A 285 9.91 -14.33 27.19
C ILE A 285 10.96 -14.58 28.28
N CYS A 286 11.29 -13.55 29.07
CA CYS A 286 12.21 -13.71 30.20
C CYS A 286 11.52 -14.44 31.35
N GLU A 287 12.30 -14.86 32.35
CA GLU A 287 11.79 -15.57 33.53
C GLU A 287 10.70 -14.78 34.28
N ALA A 288 10.92 -13.48 34.52
CA ALA A 288 9.94 -12.64 35.21
C ALA A 288 8.61 -12.49 34.46
N CYS A 289 8.64 -12.43 33.12
CA CYS A 289 7.42 -12.45 32.31
C CYS A 289 6.82 -13.85 32.25
N ALA A 290 7.63 -14.90 32.22
CA ALA A 290 7.17 -16.28 32.30
C ALA A 290 6.36 -16.52 33.60
N ASP A 291 6.78 -15.97 34.72
CA ASP A 291 6.04 -16.07 35.99
C ASP A 291 4.68 -15.37 35.93
N ALA A 292 4.62 -14.16 35.39
CA ALA A 292 3.34 -13.48 35.16
C ALA A 292 2.44 -14.24 34.15
N HIS A 293 3.02 -14.89 33.14
CA HIS A 293 2.30 -15.78 32.24
C HIS A 293 1.77 -17.05 32.94
N ARG A 294 2.42 -17.54 34.01
CA ARG A 294 1.92 -18.67 34.81
C ARG A 294 0.75 -18.28 35.72
N SER A 295 0.65 -17.01 36.09
CA SER A 295 -0.51 -16.47 36.81
C SER A 295 -1.76 -16.42 35.92
N MET A 296 -1.60 -16.43 34.59
CA MET A 296 -2.70 -16.70 33.67
C MET A 296 -3.07 -18.19 33.70
N SER A 297 -4.35 -18.53 33.53
CA SER A 297 -4.78 -19.93 33.54
C SER A 297 -4.03 -20.74 32.46
N LYS A 298 -3.82 -22.05 32.72
CA LYS A 298 -3.12 -22.97 31.80
C LYS A 298 -3.78 -23.06 30.41
N ASN A 299 -5.03 -22.60 30.31
CA ASN A 299 -5.86 -22.56 29.11
C ASN A 299 -5.62 -21.29 28.28
N ARG A 300 -4.73 -20.38 28.72
CA ARG A 300 -4.41 -19.11 28.06
C ARG A 300 -2.93 -19.02 27.63
N SER A 301 -2.01 -19.48 28.48
CA SER A 301 -0.57 -19.47 28.18
C SER A 301 0.14 -20.75 28.63
N LYS A 302 0.88 -21.38 27.72
CA LYS A 302 1.65 -22.61 27.93
C LYS A 302 3.14 -22.31 28.02
N VAL A 303 3.60 -21.94 29.22
CA VAL A 303 5.00 -21.57 29.48
C VAL A 303 5.91 -22.80 29.52
N ARG A 304 7.04 -22.75 28.81
CA ARG A 304 8.08 -23.80 28.73
C ARG A 304 9.48 -23.20 28.77
N SER A 305 10.39 -23.87 29.46
CA SER A 305 11.81 -23.49 29.50
C SER A 305 12.51 -23.89 28.21
N LEU A 306 13.33 -23.00 27.66
CA LEU A 306 14.20 -23.33 26.52
C LEU A 306 15.34 -24.27 26.92
N LYS A 307 15.73 -24.28 28.20
CA LYS A 307 16.87 -25.08 28.70
C LYS A 307 16.45 -26.34 29.44
N LEU A 308 15.33 -26.29 30.17
CA LEU A 308 14.93 -27.36 31.09
C LEU A 308 13.87 -28.31 30.53
N ASP A 309 13.03 -27.89 29.58
CA ASP A 309 11.89 -28.68 29.08
C ASP A 309 12.18 -29.42 27.76
N ASN A 310 13.25 -30.22 27.74
CA ASN A 310 13.77 -30.87 26.53
C ASN A 310 12.77 -31.76 25.75
N LYS A 311 11.74 -32.31 26.42
CA LYS A 311 10.73 -33.18 25.77
C LYS A 311 9.66 -32.42 24.98
N VAL A 312 9.55 -31.11 25.17
CA VAL A 312 8.49 -30.29 24.54
C VAL A 312 8.94 -29.71 23.20
N TRP A 313 10.25 -29.52 23.01
CA TRP A 313 10.82 -28.88 21.83
C TRP A 313 11.01 -29.88 20.68
N THR A 314 9.94 -30.11 19.94
CA THR A 314 9.98 -30.84 18.66
C THR A 314 10.65 -29.99 17.58
N GLU A 315 11.18 -30.63 16.53
CA GLU A 315 11.80 -29.89 15.41
C GLU A 315 10.81 -28.92 14.72
N PRO A 316 9.55 -29.30 14.42
CA PRO A 316 8.56 -28.36 13.90
C PRO A 316 8.31 -27.16 14.83
N LEU A 317 8.27 -27.38 16.16
CA LEU A 317 8.07 -26.30 17.12
C LEU A 317 9.26 -25.34 17.15
N ILE A 318 10.49 -25.86 17.12
CA ILE A 318 11.69 -25.03 17.03
C ILE A 318 11.66 -24.19 15.75
N GLN A 319 11.29 -24.79 14.61
CA GLN A 319 11.18 -24.08 13.34
C GLN A 319 10.08 -23.01 13.34
N LEU A 320 8.93 -23.26 13.98
CA LEU A 320 7.89 -22.26 14.18
C LEU A 320 8.43 -21.01 14.87
N PHE A 321 9.22 -21.18 15.94
CA PHE A 321 9.81 -20.04 16.64
C PHE A 321 10.94 -19.37 15.85
N VAL A 322 11.77 -20.13 15.14
CA VAL A 322 12.86 -19.57 14.31
C VAL A 322 12.31 -18.73 13.15
N LEU A 323 11.26 -19.19 12.49
CA LEU A 323 10.68 -18.53 11.33
C LEU A 323 9.71 -17.40 11.72
N TYR A 324 8.89 -17.62 12.75
CA TYR A 324 7.78 -16.72 13.11
C TYR A 324 7.99 -16.10 14.49
N GLY A 325 7.99 -16.92 15.56
CA GLY A 325 8.33 -16.50 16.93
C GLY A 325 7.76 -15.15 17.36
N ASN A 326 8.57 -14.36 18.07
CA ASN A 326 8.20 -13.02 18.54
C ASN A 326 7.84 -12.06 17.40
N LYS A 327 8.39 -12.25 16.20
CA LYS A 327 8.12 -11.37 15.06
C LYS A 327 6.63 -11.43 14.68
N ALA A 328 6.12 -12.63 14.44
CA ALA A 328 4.72 -12.85 14.10
C ALA A 328 3.82 -12.68 15.32
N ALA A 329 4.26 -13.11 16.50
CA ALA A 329 3.45 -12.98 17.70
C ALA A 329 3.23 -11.52 18.10
N ASN A 330 4.23 -10.65 17.99
CA ASN A 330 4.04 -9.23 18.34
C ASN A 330 3.21 -8.47 17.30
N SER A 331 3.24 -8.85 16.02
CA SER A 331 2.35 -8.25 15.02
C SER A 331 0.88 -8.57 15.25
N VAL A 332 0.62 -9.65 15.99
CA VAL A 332 -0.72 -10.14 16.36
C VAL A 332 -1.13 -9.66 17.75
N TRP A 333 -0.37 -9.99 18.79
CA TRP A 333 -0.72 -9.74 20.20
C TRP A 333 -0.35 -8.35 20.70
N GLY A 334 0.69 -7.75 20.11
CA GLY A 334 1.23 -6.45 20.52
C GLY A 334 1.04 -5.35 19.47
N HIS A 335 0.08 -5.52 18.57
CA HIS A 335 -0.09 -4.68 17.40
C HIS A 335 -0.34 -3.20 17.74
N SER A 336 -1.19 -2.99 18.75
CA SER A 336 -1.71 -1.67 19.12
C SER A 336 -1.26 -1.23 20.51
N ILE A 337 -0.14 -1.75 21.03
CA ILE A 337 0.36 -1.37 22.36
C ILE A 337 0.77 0.10 22.33
N PRO A 338 0.12 0.98 23.12
CA PRO A 338 0.55 2.36 23.22
C PRO A 338 1.95 2.41 23.84
N PRO A 339 2.85 3.27 23.33
CA PRO A 339 4.22 3.26 23.81
C PRO A 339 4.41 3.66 25.27
N MET A 340 3.45 4.38 25.84
CA MET A 340 3.38 4.72 27.26
C MET A 340 2.95 3.54 28.14
N GLU A 341 2.23 2.56 27.57
CA GLU A 341 1.75 1.35 28.26
C GLU A 341 2.74 0.19 28.11
N GLN A 342 3.74 0.30 27.21
CA GLN A 342 4.80 -0.68 27.03
C GLN A 342 5.74 -0.70 28.23
N ILE A 343 5.86 -1.87 28.88
CA ILE A 343 6.73 -2.05 30.05
C ILE A 343 8.19 -2.31 29.66
N GLY A 344 9.11 -1.91 30.54
CA GLY A 344 10.54 -2.27 30.48
C GLY A 344 10.93 -3.38 31.48
N PRO A 345 12.21 -3.79 31.53
CA PRO A 345 12.67 -4.88 32.41
C PRO A 345 12.48 -4.59 33.90
N ASP A 346 12.61 -3.33 34.31
CA ASP A 346 12.72 -2.92 35.72
C ASP A 346 11.37 -2.66 36.41
N VAL A 347 10.24 -2.91 35.73
CA VAL A 347 8.90 -2.68 36.30
C VAL A 347 8.60 -3.64 37.46
N SER A 348 7.69 -3.23 38.34
CA SER A 348 7.27 -4.06 39.47
C SER A 348 6.53 -5.33 39.00
N PRO A 349 6.51 -6.40 39.80
CA PRO A 349 5.77 -7.62 39.46
C PRO A 349 4.29 -7.36 39.17
N ASP A 350 3.65 -6.46 39.91
CA ASP A 350 2.22 -6.13 39.75
C ASP A 350 1.96 -5.41 38.42
N GLN A 351 2.79 -4.42 38.06
CA GLN A 351 2.69 -3.72 36.77
C GLN A 351 2.95 -4.67 35.60
N ARG A 352 3.90 -5.60 35.75
CA ARG A 352 4.20 -6.63 34.75
C ARG A 352 3.01 -7.56 34.54
N LEU A 353 2.40 -8.02 35.64
CA LEU A 353 1.23 -8.89 35.59
C LEU A 353 0.02 -8.17 34.95
N GLU A 354 -0.24 -6.92 35.33
CA GLU A 354 -1.31 -6.12 34.75
C GLU A 354 -1.16 -5.97 33.23
N PHE A 355 0.05 -5.65 32.75
CA PHE A 355 0.35 -5.54 31.34
C PHE A 355 0.15 -6.87 30.58
N ILE A 356 0.63 -7.99 31.14
CA ILE A 356 0.50 -9.32 30.52
C ILE A 356 -0.97 -9.75 30.45
N LEU A 357 -1.75 -9.47 31.49
CA LEU A 357 -3.20 -9.71 31.48
C LEU A 357 -3.90 -8.82 30.44
N ALA A 358 -3.56 -7.54 30.35
CA ALA A 358 -4.07 -6.64 29.32
C ALA A 358 -3.78 -7.16 27.90
N LYS A 359 -2.56 -7.61 27.66
CA LYS A 359 -2.08 -8.05 26.34
C LYS A 359 -2.69 -9.37 25.88
N TYR A 360 -2.67 -10.39 26.73
CA TYR A 360 -3.02 -11.76 26.30
C TYR A 360 -4.36 -12.27 26.85
N HIS A 361 -4.75 -11.84 28.05
CA HIS A 361 -6.01 -12.29 28.65
C HIS A 361 -7.20 -11.45 28.14
N LYS A 362 -7.07 -10.13 28.25
CA LYS A 362 -8.07 -9.16 27.74
C LYS A 362 -7.90 -8.86 26.25
N GLY A 363 -6.79 -9.27 25.64
CA GLY A 363 -6.53 -9.06 24.21
C GLY A 363 -6.56 -7.59 23.76
N LEU A 364 -6.28 -6.63 24.64
CA LEU A 364 -6.52 -5.20 24.39
C LEU A 364 -5.72 -4.64 23.22
N TYR A 365 -4.54 -5.21 22.97
CA TYR A 365 -3.62 -4.71 21.95
C TYR A 365 -3.58 -5.58 20.69
N ARG A 366 -4.45 -6.59 20.61
CA ARG A 366 -4.40 -7.55 19.51
C ARG A 366 -4.89 -6.96 18.20
N LYS A 367 -4.36 -7.43 17.08
CA LYS A 367 -4.93 -7.23 15.74
C LYS A 367 -5.95 -8.33 15.47
N ALA A 368 -7.23 -8.01 15.56
CA ALA A 368 -8.28 -8.97 15.20
C ALA A 368 -8.26 -9.24 13.68
N HIS A 369 -8.52 -10.50 13.31
CA HIS A 369 -8.69 -10.92 11.94
C HIS A 369 -9.96 -10.28 11.36
N PRO A 370 -10.00 -9.91 10.07
CA PRO A 370 -11.17 -9.29 9.44
C PRO A 370 -12.48 -10.08 9.62
N LEU A 371 -12.35 -11.41 9.71
CA LEU A 371 -13.47 -12.34 9.89
C LEU A 371 -13.88 -12.53 11.37
N ALA A 372 -13.27 -11.82 12.33
CA ALA A 372 -13.53 -11.98 13.77
C ALA A 372 -15.00 -11.72 14.16
N THR A 373 -15.75 -10.99 13.34
CA THR A 373 -17.19 -10.74 13.53
C THR A 373 -18.07 -11.95 13.21
N SER A 374 -17.54 -12.96 12.51
CA SER A 374 -18.28 -14.17 12.11
C SER A 374 -17.48 -15.43 12.43
N GLN A 375 -17.82 -16.09 13.54
CA GLN A 375 -17.19 -17.35 13.96
C GLN A 375 -17.22 -18.42 12.85
N LYS A 376 -18.32 -18.51 12.09
CA LYS A 376 -18.45 -19.50 11.01
C LYS A 376 -17.42 -19.29 9.90
N LEU A 377 -17.23 -18.05 9.45
CA LEU A 377 -16.26 -17.71 8.40
C LEU A 377 -14.83 -17.80 8.93
N LEU A 378 -14.61 -17.44 10.19
CA LEU A 378 -13.31 -17.53 10.86
C LEU A 378 -12.83 -19.00 10.95
N ASP A 379 -13.72 -19.89 11.40
CA ASP A 379 -13.43 -21.33 11.51
C ASP A 379 -13.27 -21.98 10.12
N GLN A 380 -14.05 -21.53 9.12
CA GLN A 380 -13.90 -21.98 7.74
C GLN A 380 -12.55 -21.57 7.16
N ARG A 381 -12.17 -20.31 7.31
CA ARG A 381 -10.90 -19.79 6.80
C ARG A 381 -9.71 -20.50 7.45
N LEU A 382 -9.78 -20.82 8.74
CA LEU A 382 -8.76 -21.61 9.42
C LEU A 382 -8.53 -22.96 8.73
N ARG A 383 -9.60 -23.68 8.37
CA ARG A 383 -9.48 -24.97 7.67
C ARG A 383 -8.90 -24.84 6.26
N GLU A 384 -9.17 -23.74 5.58
CA GLU A 384 -8.60 -23.50 4.24
C GLU A 384 -7.12 -23.14 4.30
N VAL A 385 -6.73 -22.27 5.24
CA VAL A 385 -5.36 -21.73 5.36
C VAL A 385 -4.37 -22.79 5.81
N VAL A 386 -4.79 -23.69 6.70
CA VAL A 386 -3.91 -24.72 7.28
C VAL A 386 -3.53 -25.82 6.28
N CYS A 387 -4.17 -25.88 5.12
CA CYS A 387 -3.72 -26.68 3.96
C CYS A 387 -2.42 -26.14 3.35
N GLY A 388 -2.10 -24.86 3.57
CA GLY A 388 -0.93 -24.18 3.03
C GLY A 388 0.07 -23.74 4.13
N PRO A 389 1.22 -23.18 3.72
CA PRO A 389 2.31 -22.85 4.64
C PRO A 389 2.11 -21.53 5.41
N ASN A 390 0.96 -20.86 5.30
CA ASN A 390 0.72 -19.52 5.86
C ASN A 390 0.41 -19.55 7.37
N VAL A 391 1.47 -19.74 8.18
CA VAL A 391 1.36 -19.80 9.64
C VAL A 391 0.99 -18.44 10.26
N GLU A 392 1.36 -17.32 9.65
CA GLU A 392 1.06 -15.98 10.17
C GLU A 392 -0.46 -15.70 10.15
N GLU A 393 -1.14 -16.08 9.06
CA GLU A 393 -2.61 -15.99 8.99
C GLU A 393 -3.27 -16.96 9.97
N THR A 394 -2.78 -18.20 10.10
CA THR A 394 -3.24 -19.15 11.13
C THR A 394 -3.14 -18.55 12.54
N LEU A 395 -2.01 -17.92 12.89
CA LEU A 395 -1.82 -17.28 14.19
C LEU A 395 -2.82 -16.13 14.41
N SER A 396 -3.10 -15.33 13.38
CA SER A 396 -4.10 -14.25 13.39
C SER A 396 -5.54 -14.78 13.55
N LEU A 397 -5.86 -15.90 12.92
CA LEU A 397 -7.16 -16.57 13.08
C LEU A 397 -7.34 -17.11 14.51
N LEU A 398 -6.31 -17.78 15.05
CA LEU A 398 -6.31 -18.31 16.41
C LEU A 398 -6.45 -17.20 17.47
N CYS A 399 -5.69 -16.11 17.35
CA CYS A 399 -5.80 -14.99 18.29
C CYS A 399 -7.17 -14.29 18.25
N SER A 400 -7.88 -14.43 17.13
CA SER A 400 -9.21 -13.88 16.90
C SER A 400 -10.33 -14.81 17.33
N GLY A 401 -9.98 -15.99 17.86
CA GLY A 401 -10.92 -16.95 18.43
C GLY A 401 -11.37 -18.07 17.48
N ALA A 402 -10.65 -18.30 16.38
CA ALA A 402 -10.91 -19.45 15.51
C ALA A 402 -10.80 -20.77 16.30
N ARG A 403 -11.76 -21.67 16.12
CA ARG A 403 -11.78 -22.96 16.82
C ARG A 403 -10.97 -23.99 16.05
N VAL A 404 -9.99 -24.59 16.73
CA VAL A 404 -9.16 -25.67 16.19
C VAL A 404 -9.95 -26.98 16.07
N SER A 405 -10.81 -27.25 17.04
CA SER A 405 -11.69 -28.42 17.09
C SER A 405 -13.06 -28.14 16.47
N CYS A 406 -13.68 -29.16 15.87
CA CYS A 406 -15.01 -29.04 15.30
C CYS A 406 -16.08 -28.92 16.40
N SER A 407 -17.06 -28.05 16.18
CA SER A 407 -18.23 -27.95 17.07
C SER A 407 -19.01 -29.27 17.05
N ALA A 408 -19.45 -29.73 18.22
CA ALA A 408 -20.27 -30.95 18.39
C ALA A 408 -21.57 -30.97 17.55
N SER A 409 -21.98 -29.83 16.99
CA SER A 409 -23.16 -29.66 16.15
C SER A 409 -23.00 -30.10 14.69
N ASN A 410 -21.78 -30.34 14.17
CA ASN A 410 -21.56 -30.81 12.78
C ASN A 410 -20.45 -31.87 12.71
N PRO A 411 -20.77 -33.15 12.92
CA PRO A 411 -19.81 -34.26 12.94
C PRO A 411 -19.12 -34.56 11.61
N GLU A 412 -19.65 -34.06 10.48
CA GLU A 412 -19.12 -34.32 9.13
C GLU A 412 -17.94 -33.43 8.74
N LEU A 413 -17.68 -32.33 9.45
CA LEU A 413 -16.54 -31.47 9.16
C LEU A 413 -15.26 -32.01 9.81
N GLN A 414 -14.18 -32.07 9.05
CA GLN A 414 -12.83 -32.36 9.54
C GLN A 414 -12.27 -31.21 10.39
N SER A 415 -11.52 -31.53 11.45
CA SER A 415 -10.86 -30.54 12.31
C SER A 415 -9.70 -29.86 11.58
N ALA A 416 -9.35 -28.63 11.97
CA ALA A 416 -8.22 -27.92 11.36
C ALA A 416 -6.90 -28.72 11.47
N ILE A 417 -6.72 -29.47 12.57
CA ILE A 417 -5.57 -30.36 12.76
C ILE A 417 -5.59 -31.49 11.71
N SER A 418 -6.71 -32.20 11.56
CA SER A 418 -6.81 -33.30 10.59
C SER A 418 -6.62 -32.85 9.13
N VAL A 419 -7.08 -31.64 8.82
CA VAL A 419 -6.89 -31.02 7.50
C VAL A 419 -5.41 -30.68 7.27
N ALA A 420 -4.73 -30.08 8.26
CA ALA A 420 -3.30 -29.78 8.19
C ALA A 420 -2.44 -31.05 8.07
N GLU A 421 -2.81 -32.11 8.80
CA GLU A 421 -2.13 -33.41 8.75
C GLU A 421 -2.29 -34.08 7.38
N SER A 422 -3.50 -34.05 6.82
CA SER A 422 -3.79 -34.60 5.49
C SER A 422 -3.06 -33.85 4.37
N ALA A 423 -2.78 -32.55 4.58
CA ALA A 423 -2.00 -31.71 3.68
C ALA A 423 -0.48 -31.72 3.96
N GLU A 424 -0.01 -32.58 4.86
CA GLU A 424 1.39 -32.72 5.27
C GLU A 424 2.03 -31.41 5.80
N GLN A 425 1.22 -30.50 6.34
CA GLN A 425 1.68 -29.23 6.89
C GLN A 425 2.14 -29.39 8.35
N ALA A 426 3.38 -29.83 8.53
CA ALA A 426 3.95 -30.12 9.86
C ALA A 426 3.95 -28.90 10.81
N LEU A 427 4.29 -27.71 10.32
CA LEU A 427 4.32 -26.48 11.13
C LEU A 427 2.91 -26.04 11.57
N GLN A 428 1.94 -26.09 10.66
CA GLN A 428 0.54 -25.77 10.96
C GLN A 428 0.00 -26.74 12.02
N THR A 429 0.23 -28.05 11.81
CA THR A 429 -0.19 -29.11 12.73
C THR A 429 0.37 -28.88 14.14
N GLU A 430 1.66 -28.58 14.25
CA GLU A 430 2.29 -28.32 15.55
C GLU A 430 1.68 -27.10 16.25
N LEU A 431 1.48 -25.98 15.53
CA LEU A 431 0.87 -24.77 16.09
C LEU A 431 -0.56 -25.02 16.58
N LEU A 432 -1.36 -25.74 15.78
CA LEU A 432 -2.75 -26.06 16.10
C LEU A 432 -2.85 -26.99 17.32
N ARG A 433 -1.98 -28.00 17.45
CA ARG A 433 -1.93 -28.88 18.63
C ARG A 433 -1.64 -28.12 19.92
N HIS A 434 -0.78 -27.10 19.88
CA HIS A 434 -0.56 -26.24 21.04
C HIS A 434 -1.75 -25.32 21.36
N ASN A 435 -2.68 -25.13 20.41
CA ASN A 435 -3.86 -24.26 20.54
C ASN A 435 -5.22 -24.99 20.62
N GLU A 436 -5.25 -26.33 20.56
CA GLU A 436 -6.49 -27.14 20.43
C GLU A 436 -7.56 -26.87 21.50
N PHE A 437 -7.12 -26.64 22.75
CA PHE A 437 -7.98 -26.43 23.92
C PHE A 437 -7.73 -25.07 24.60
N MET A 438 -7.33 -24.07 23.82
CA MET A 438 -7.04 -22.74 24.36
C MET A 438 -8.27 -21.83 24.29
N GLU A 439 -8.46 -21.02 25.31
CA GLU A 439 -9.53 -20.03 25.36
C GLU A 439 -9.11 -18.74 24.64
N ALA A 440 -10.01 -18.23 23.80
CA ALA A 440 -9.79 -16.97 23.10
C ALA A 440 -9.86 -15.76 24.06
N PRO A 441 -9.02 -14.74 23.89
CA PRO A 441 -9.05 -13.50 24.69
C PRO A 441 -10.41 -12.82 24.67
N ASP A 442 -10.80 -12.24 25.80
CA ASP A 442 -12.06 -11.50 25.92
C ASP A 442 -12.05 -10.31 24.95
N PHE A 443 -13.17 -10.04 24.26
CA PHE A 443 -13.24 -9.01 23.23
C PHE A 443 -13.95 -7.76 23.74
N GLU A 444 -13.18 -6.78 24.24
CA GLU A 444 -13.70 -5.44 24.56
C GLU A 444 -13.42 -4.47 23.40
N GLN A 445 -14.45 -4.20 22.60
CA GLN A 445 -14.45 -3.18 21.56
C GLN A 445 -14.59 -1.79 22.21
N THR A 446 -13.48 -1.14 22.53
CA THR A 446 -13.48 0.32 22.77
C THR A 446 -12.17 0.95 22.33
N ARG A 447 -12.17 1.54 21.12
CA ARG A 447 -11.44 2.76 20.75
C ARG A 447 -11.87 3.19 19.33
N HIS A 448 -12.37 4.41 19.22
CA HIS A 448 -12.77 5.06 17.96
C HIS A 448 -11.57 5.17 17.00
N SER A 449 -11.75 4.72 15.76
CA SER A 449 -10.80 4.88 14.66
C SER A 449 -10.94 6.27 14.05
N GLU A 450 -10.18 7.25 14.55
CA GLU A 450 -9.86 8.42 13.73
C GLU A 450 -8.94 7.98 12.58
N GLU A 451 -9.41 8.18 11.35
CA GLU A 451 -8.66 7.95 10.12
C GLU A 451 -7.63 9.08 9.94
N GLN A 452 -6.38 8.69 9.69
CA GLN A 452 -5.28 9.61 9.68
C GLN A 452 -4.50 9.45 8.37
N ILE A 453 -4.71 10.37 7.44
CA ILE A 453 -3.98 10.46 6.16
C ILE A 453 -2.63 11.11 6.43
N GLU A 454 -1.54 10.49 5.98
CA GLU A 454 -0.18 11.05 6.04
C GLU A 454 0.23 11.52 4.65
N GLU A 455 0.79 12.73 4.57
CA GLU A 455 1.40 13.27 3.35
C GLU A 455 2.92 13.12 3.45
N LEU A 456 3.50 12.46 2.44
CA LEU A 456 4.92 12.15 2.35
C LEU A 456 5.49 12.59 1.01
N HIS A 457 6.80 12.83 0.98
CA HIS A 457 7.56 13.08 -0.23
C HIS A 457 8.09 11.75 -0.78
N GLY A 458 7.71 11.43 -2.01
CA GLY A 458 8.04 10.19 -2.70
C GLY A 458 9.14 10.35 -3.74
N LYS A 459 10.00 9.34 -3.86
CA LYS A 459 11.05 9.28 -4.88
C LYS A 459 11.25 7.86 -5.40
N LEU A 460 11.23 7.72 -6.73
CA LEU A 460 11.51 6.47 -7.42
C LEU A 460 13.02 6.29 -7.59
N ASP A 461 13.51 5.09 -7.28
CA ASP A 461 14.92 4.71 -7.38
C ASP A 461 15.05 3.22 -7.73
N GLU A 462 15.36 2.93 -9.01
CA GLU A 462 15.37 1.56 -9.54
C GLU A 462 14.06 0.84 -9.19
N GLU A 463 14.12 -0.32 -8.51
CA GLU A 463 12.96 -1.11 -8.08
C GLU A 463 12.28 -0.60 -6.79
N ARG A 464 12.61 0.60 -6.32
CA ARG A 464 12.18 1.10 -5.00
C ARG A 464 11.43 2.41 -5.10
N PHE A 465 10.41 2.55 -4.28
CA PHE A 465 9.73 3.82 -4.04
C PHE A 465 9.97 4.26 -2.60
N LEU A 466 10.80 5.28 -2.44
CA LEU A 466 11.26 5.81 -1.16
C LEU A 466 10.29 6.90 -0.68
N PHE A 467 9.92 6.87 0.61
CA PHE A 467 9.07 7.88 1.23
C PHE A 467 9.85 8.64 2.31
N SER A 468 9.67 9.96 2.38
CA SER A 468 10.37 10.87 3.31
C SER A 468 9.40 11.94 3.81
N GLN A 469 9.65 12.50 5.00
CA GLN A 469 8.80 13.58 5.54
C GLN A 469 9.04 14.91 4.82
N GLU A 470 10.29 15.18 4.44
CA GLU A 470 10.72 16.40 3.74
C GLU A 470 11.67 16.05 2.60
N ASN A 471 11.82 16.93 1.61
CA ASN A 471 12.67 16.73 0.41
C ASN A 471 14.12 16.34 0.71
N GLU A 472 14.65 16.79 1.85
CA GLU A 472 16.04 16.55 2.28
C GLU A 472 16.16 15.53 3.42
N SER A 473 15.04 14.94 3.85
CA SER A 473 15.01 13.97 4.93
C SER A 473 15.30 12.55 4.43
N ALA A 474 15.79 11.70 5.35
CA ALA A 474 16.06 10.30 5.07
C ALA A 474 14.74 9.57 4.80
N ALA A 475 14.83 8.45 4.07
CA ALA A 475 13.64 7.65 3.83
C ALA A 475 13.08 7.09 5.15
N CYS A 476 11.83 7.38 5.46
CA CYS A 476 11.11 6.81 6.59
C CYS A 476 10.55 5.42 6.25
N ASP A 477 10.18 5.20 4.99
CA ASP A 477 9.71 3.91 4.50
C ASP A 477 10.07 3.70 3.02
N VAL A 478 9.99 2.44 2.57
CA VAL A 478 10.29 2.05 1.20
C VAL A 478 9.29 0.99 0.76
N LEU A 479 8.65 1.21 -0.38
CA LEU A 479 7.86 0.21 -1.10
C LEU A 479 8.73 -0.46 -2.17
N ASP A 480 8.74 -1.80 -2.19
CA ASP A 480 9.32 -2.56 -3.30
C ASP A 480 8.32 -2.52 -4.46
N LEU A 481 8.73 -1.96 -5.60
CA LEU A 481 7.86 -1.81 -6.76
C LEU A 481 7.46 -3.15 -7.37
N THR A 482 8.17 -4.25 -7.07
CA THR A 482 7.78 -5.61 -7.49
C THR A 482 6.56 -6.15 -6.72
N GLU A 483 6.21 -5.55 -5.57
CA GLU A 483 5.02 -5.88 -4.78
C GLU A 483 3.76 -5.11 -5.23
N VAL A 484 3.92 -4.15 -6.15
CA VAL A 484 2.80 -3.43 -6.74
C VAL A 484 1.99 -4.38 -7.58
N ILE A 485 0.68 -4.39 -7.37
CA ILE A 485 -0.28 -5.22 -8.09
C ILE A 485 -1.18 -4.40 -9.02
N SER A 486 -1.28 -3.08 -8.83
CA SER A 486 -2.04 -2.21 -9.73
C SER A 486 -1.54 -0.78 -9.75
N VAL A 487 -1.65 -0.12 -10.91
CA VAL A 487 -1.36 1.29 -11.13
C VAL A 487 -2.49 1.88 -11.97
N PHE A 488 -3.07 3.01 -11.56
CA PHE A 488 -4.16 3.67 -12.27
C PHE A 488 -3.88 5.17 -12.46
N ASP A 489 -4.14 5.69 -13.66
CA ASP A 489 -4.29 7.13 -13.86
C ASP A 489 -5.62 7.58 -13.22
N CYS A 490 -5.52 8.53 -12.30
CA CYS A 490 -6.66 9.11 -11.58
C CYS A 490 -6.81 10.60 -11.89
N SER A 491 -6.15 11.09 -12.94
CA SER A 491 -6.20 12.50 -13.35
C SER A 491 -7.63 12.90 -13.75
N VAL A 492 -8.19 13.89 -13.07
CA VAL A 492 -9.50 14.48 -13.36
C VAL A 492 -9.32 15.97 -13.64
N GLY A 493 -9.51 16.36 -14.90
CA GLY A 493 -9.30 17.75 -15.33
C GLY A 493 -7.82 18.15 -15.33
N GLN A 494 -7.43 19.06 -14.44
CA GLN A 494 -6.04 19.53 -14.30
C GLN A 494 -5.26 18.84 -13.17
N THR A 495 -5.86 17.88 -12.47
CA THR A 495 -5.12 17.13 -11.44
C THR A 495 -4.17 16.14 -12.12
N HIS A 496 -2.95 16.02 -11.60
CA HIS A 496 -1.96 15.05 -12.04
C HIS A 496 -1.79 14.02 -10.95
N GLU A 497 -2.76 13.11 -10.86
CA GLU A 497 -2.80 12.08 -9.81
C GLU A 497 -2.81 10.69 -10.40
N PHE A 498 -2.03 9.78 -9.82
CA PHE A 498 -2.08 8.36 -10.12
C PHE A 498 -2.12 7.57 -8.82
N GLU A 499 -2.74 6.40 -8.88
CA GLU A 499 -2.89 5.49 -7.77
C GLU A 499 -1.97 4.28 -7.93
N VAL A 500 -1.32 3.87 -6.85
CA VAL A 500 -0.49 2.66 -6.78
C VAL A 500 -1.01 1.78 -5.66
N LEU A 501 -1.21 0.49 -5.96
CA LEU A 501 -1.74 -0.49 -5.02
C LEU A 501 -0.76 -1.66 -4.87
N SER A 502 -0.49 -2.01 -3.62
CA SER A 502 0.01 -3.33 -3.22
C SER A 502 -1.08 -4.06 -2.41
N LEU A 503 -0.83 -5.30 -2.00
CA LEU A 503 -1.73 -6.03 -1.09
C LEU A 503 -1.93 -5.33 0.27
N THR A 504 -1.04 -4.41 0.64
CA THR A 504 -0.98 -3.81 1.98
C THR A 504 -1.15 -2.30 1.98
N ASP A 505 -0.88 -1.64 0.85
CA ASP A 505 -0.82 -0.19 0.75
C ASP A 505 -1.63 0.33 -0.44
N ARG A 506 -2.32 1.46 -0.19
CA ARG A 506 -2.95 2.26 -1.21
C ARG A 506 -2.33 3.65 -1.19
N LEU A 507 -1.67 4.00 -2.28
CA LEU A 507 -0.94 5.25 -2.43
C LEU A 507 -1.62 6.11 -3.49
N ILE A 508 -1.95 7.34 -3.12
CA ILE A 508 -2.35 8.37 -4.06
C ILE A 508 -1.14 9.28 -4.28
N CYS A 509 -0.62 9.27 -5.49
CA CYS A 509 0.58 9.99 -5.87
C CYS A 509 0.21 11.18 -6.75
N ARG A 510 0.77 12.35 -6.46
CA ARG A 510 0.56 13.60 -7.19
C ARG A 510 1.87 14.11 -7.76
N ALA A 511 1.85 14.53 -9.01
CA ALA A 511 2.95 15.24 -9.65
C ALA A 511 2.57 16.72 -9.86
N ASP A 512 3.58 17.58 -10.00
CA ASP A 512 3.34 19.00 -10.29
C ASP A 512 2.97 19.23 -11.78
N GLU A 513 3.40 18.34 -12.68
CA GLU A 513 3.18 18.42 -14.13
C GLU A 513 2.74 17.07 -14.72
N ARG A 514 1.96 17.10 -15.81
CA ARG A 514 1.47 15.89 -16.49
C ARG A 514 2.60 14.99 -16.99
N ASP A 515 3.66 15.58 -17.57
CA ASP A 515 4.80 14.82 -18.09
C ASP A 515 5.56 14.11 -16.97
N ALA A 516 5.65 14.74 -15.79
CA ALA A 516 6.24 14.12 -14.61
C ALA A 516 5.38 12.93 -14.13
N LEU A 517 4.03 13.07 -14.08
CA LEU A 517 3.13 11.95 -13.76
C LEU A 517 3.34 10.77 -14.71
N LEU A 518 3.33 11.02 -16.02
CA LEU A 518 3.49 9.97 -17.02
C LEU A 518 4.85 9.28 -16.89
N SER A 519 5.92 10.06 -16.65
CA SER A 519 7.26 9.53 -16.41
C SER A 519 7.33 8.64 -15.16
N HIS A 520 6.69 9.03 -14.06
CA HIS A 520 6.64 8.25 -12.83
C HIS A 520 5.85 6.94 -13.00
N MET A 521 4.68 7.02 -13.64
CA MET A 521 3.87 5.84 -13.93
C MET A 521 4.64 4.87 -14.84
N LEU A 522 5.26 5.38 -15.91
CA LEU A 522 6.06 4.58 -16.83
C LEU A 522 7.21 3.85 -16.13
N HIS A 523 7.92 4.53 -15.22
CA HIS A 523 8.99 3.91 -14.42
C HIS A 523 8.46 2.71 -13.61
N ILE A 524 7.31 2.87 -12.95
CA ILE A 524 6.68 1.79 -12.18
C ILE A 524 6.21 0.66 -13.09
N MET A 525 5.56 0.97 -14.21
CA MET A 525 5.05 -0.01 -15.19
C MET A 525 6.16 -0.90 -15.74
N LYS A 526 7.33 -0.33 -16.06
CA LYS A 526 8.50 -1.09 -16.55
C LYS A 526 8.94 -2.18 -15.57
N ILE A 527 8.86 -1.89 -14.27
CA ILE A 527 9.29 -2.80 -13.22
C ILE A 527 8.26 -3.90 -13.00
N VAL A 528 6.97 -3.55 -12.88
CA VAL A 528 5.91 -4.53 -12.65
C VAL A 528 5.73 -5.50 -13.83
N LEU A 529 5.94 -5.02 -15.06
CA LEU A 529 5.88 -5.84 -16.27
C LEU A 529 7.19 -6.58 -16.56
N ALA A 530 8.25 -6.38 -15.77
CA ALA A 530 9.53 -7.09 -15.82
C ALA A 530 10.14 -7.24 -17.24
N GLY A 531 9.90 -6.29 -18.14
CA GLY A 531 10.38 -6.31 -19.53
C GLY A 531 9.56 -7.17 -20.50
N ALA A 532 8.35 -7.60 -20.14
CA ALA A 532 7.42 -8.29 -21.04
C ALA A 532 6.87 -7.41 -22.18
N VAL A 533 7.03 -6.08 -22.05
CA VAL A 533 6.46 -5.06 -22.94
C VAL A 533 7.53 -4.03 -23.29
N VAL A 534 7.52 -3.52 -24.53
CA VAL A 534 8.44 -2.46 -24.98
C VAL A 534 7.97 -1.12 -24.43
N GLU A 535 8.89 -0.21 -24.12
CA GLU A 535 8.56 1.10 -23.54
C GLU A 535 7.57 1.92 -24.38
N GLU A 536 7.62 1.80 -25.71
CA GLU A 536 6.72 2.49 -26.64
C GLU A 536 5.25 2.06 -26.46
N ASP A 537 5.01 0.79 -26.12
CA ASP A 537 3.67 0.23 -25.91
C ASP A 537 3.07 0.61 -24.54
N LEU A 538 3.85 1.26 -23.66
CA LEU A 538 3.38 1.73 -22.35
C LEU A 538 2.98 3.21 -22.37
N LEU A 539 3.24 3.91 -23.47
CA LEU A 539 2.87 5.31 -23.62
C LEU A 539 1.35 5.43 -23.80
N GLY A 540 0.68 6.08 -22.84
CA GLY A 540 -0.77 6.28 -22.88
C GLY A 540 -1.58 5.23 -22.12
N VAL A 541 -0.92 4.22 -21.54
CA VAL A 541 -1.57 3.24 -20.67
C VAL A 541 -2.13 3.95 -19.43
N CYS A 542 -3.44 3.82 -19.22
CA CYS A 542 -4.15 4.47 -18.12
C CYS A 542 -4.40 3.53 -16.94
N ALA A 543 -4.26 2.22 -17.14
CA ALA A 543 -4.36 1.24 -16.06
C ALA A 543 -3.48 0.02 -16.31
N VAL A 544 -2.88 -0.50 -15.24
CA VAL A 544 -2.12 -1.77 -15.22
C VAL A 544 -2.50 -2.53 -13.97
N SER A 545 -2.83 -3.82 -14.09
CA SER A 545 -3.06 -4.69 -12.93
C SER A 545 -2.67 -6.15 -13.16
N ARG A 546 -2.26 -6.80 -12.07
CA ARG A 546 -2.16 -8.26 -12.01
C ARG A 546 -3.56 -8.86 -11.85
N ALA A 547 -3.89 -9.84 -12.67
CA ALA A 547 -5.17 -10.55 -12.63
C ALA A 547 -5.00 -12.03 -12.97
N SER A 548 -5.98 -12.83 -12.59
CA SER A 548 -6.12 -14.22 -13.03
C SER A 548 -7.21 -14.31 -14.09
N ILE A 549 -6.87 -14.73 -15.30
CA ILE A 549 -7.83 -14.85 -16.41
C ILE A 549 -8.22 -16.32 -16.62
N ARG A 550 -9.52 -16.53 -16.86
CA ARG A 550 -10.09 -17.80 -17.37
C ARG A 550 -10.89 -17.54 -18.64
N GLU A 551 -10.70 -18.39 -19.64
CA GLU A 551 -11.43 -18.35 -20.92
C GLU A 551 -12.21 -19.66 -21.11
N GLY A 552 -13.53 -19.58 -21.23
CA GLY A 552 -14.41 -20.74 -21.38
C GLY A 552 -14.53 -21.66 -20.16
N ALA A 553 -14.85 -22.95 -20.39
CA ALA A 553 -15.10 -23.96 -19.34
C ALA A 553 -13.83 -24.63 -18.79
N VAL A 554 -12.65 -24.10 -19.08
CA VAL A 554 -11.37 -24.67 -18.67
C VAL A 554 -11.06 -24.29 -17.21
N LEU A 555 -10.68 -25.29 -16.39
CA LEU A 555 -10.43 -25.12 -14.94
C LEU A 555 -9.13 -24.40 -14.58
N GLN A 556 -8.26 -24.07 -15.56
CA GLN A 556 -6.96 -23.44 -15.30
C GLN A 556 -7.05 -21.91 -15.40
N CYS A 557 -6.76 -21.21 -14.30
CA CYS A 557 -6.51 -19.77 -14.28
C CYS A 557 -5.05 -19.49 -14.66
N ALA A 558 -4.82 -18.56 -15.58
CA ALA A 558 -3.47 -18.04 -15.84
C ALA A 558 -3.30 -16.68 -15.13
N GLU A 559 -2.23 -16.56 -14.34
CA GLU A 559 -1.82 -15.28 -13.74
C GLU A 559 -1.12 -14.43 -14.81
N VAL A 560 -1.70 -13.26 -15.09
CA VAL A 560 -1.32 -12.38 -16.19
C VAL A 560 -1.27 -10.92 -15.72
N TRP A 561 -0.62 -10.09 -16.52
CA TRP A 561 -0.70 -8.64 -16.40
C TRP A 561 -1.62 -8.08 -17.46
N CYS A 562 -2.54 -7.21 -17.06
CA CYS A 562 -3.47 -6.54 -17.96
C CYS A 562 -3.13 -5.05 -18.02
N THR A 563 -3.13 -4.48 -19.23
CA THR A 563 -2.98 -3.04 -19.47
C THR A 563 -4.20 -2.53 -20.23
N LEU A 564 -4.55 -1.26 -20.03
CA LEU A 564 -5.64 -0.59 -20.74
C LEU A 564 -5.13 0.72 -21.34
N GLN A 565 -5.31 0.87 -22.65
CA GLN A 565 -4.89 2.04 -23.42
C GLN A 565 -5.91 2.33 -24.53
N ASP A 566 -6.43 3.55 -24.61
CA ASP A 566 -7.25 4.06 -25.73
C ASP A 566 -8.38 3.14 -26.24
N GLY A 567 -8.94 2.30 -25.37
CA GLY A 567 -9.99 1.36 -25.76
C GLY A 567 -9.54 -0.07 -25.97
N GLU A 568 -8.25 -0.33 -25.92
CA GLU A 568 -7.65 -1.64 -26.08
C GLU A 568 -7.14 -2.17 -24.75
N MET A 569 -7.51 -3.41 -24.44
CA MET A 569 -7.01 -4.15 -23.29
C MET A 569 -6.00 -5.18 -23.77
N SER A 570 -4.75 -5.09 -23.30
CA SER A 570 -3.71 -6.09 -23.58
C SER A 570 -3.47 -6.99 -22.38
N ILE A 571 -3.34 -8.28 -22.65
CA ILE A 571 -3.10 -9.36 -21.69
C ILE A 571 -1.71 -9.91 -21.93
N HIS A 572 -0.80 -9.70 -20.97
CA HIS A 572 0.58 -10.13 -21.04
C HIS A 572 0.81 -11.35 -20.15
N THR A 573 1.26 -12.46 -20.75
CA THR A 573 1.59 -13.67 -20.01
C THR A 573 3.05 -13.68 -19.55
N LYS A 574 3.36 -14.50 -18.53
CA LYS A 574 4.73 -14.70 -18.04
C LYS A 574 5.72 -15.23 -19.10
N HIS A 575 5.21 -15.76 -20.21
CA HIS A 575 6.03 -16.27 -21.32
C HIS A 575 6.28 -15.23 -22.43
N GLY A 576 5.83 -13.99 -22.24
CA GLY A 576 6.01 -12.89 -23.20
C GLY A 576 5.01 -12.91 -24.37
N SER A 577 3.96 -13.74 -24.30
CA SER A 577 2.86 -13.66 -25.27
C SER A 577 1.90 -12.55 -24.84
N THR A 578 1.52 -11.70 -25.79
CA THR A 578 0.54 -10.63 -25.59
C THR A 578 -0.68 -10.91 -26.45
N ASP A 579 -1.86 -10.87 -25.84
CA ASP A 579 -3.17 -10.96 -26.50
C ASP A 579 -3.91 -9.64 -26.28
N THR A 580 -4.37 -8.99 -27.34
CA THR A 580 -5.03 -7.68 -27.27
C THR A 580 -6.49 -7.80 -27.66
N VAL A 581 -7.36 -7.15 -26.89
CA VAL A 581 -8.81 -7.13 -27.11
C VAL A 581 -9.29 -5.69 -27.19
N THR A 582 -10.03 -5.38 -28.25
CA THR A 582 -10.68 -4.08 -28.39
C THR A 582 -11.98 -4.08 -27.59
N LEU A 583 -12.16 -3.08 -26.72
CA LEU A 583 -13.38 -2.87 -25.95
C LEU A 583 -14.31 -1.95 -26.75
N ASP A 584 -15.40 -2.50 -27.26
CA ASP A 584 -16.35 -1.78 -28.11
C ASP A 584 -17.78 -1.84 -27.54
N SER A 585 -18.75 -1.27 -28.27
CA SER A 585 -20.16 -1.27 -27.88
C SER A 585 -20.81 -2.66 -27.84
N GLN A 586 -20.16 -3.69 -28.40
CA GLN A 586 -20.62 -5.07 -28.35
C GLN A 586 -20.11 -5.81 -27.10
N THR A 587 -19.09 -5.26 -26.45
CA THR A 587 -18.49 -5.83 -25.24
C THR A 587 -19.43 -5.65 -24.06
N ARG A 588 -19.92 -6.75 -23.47
CA ARG A 588 -20.70 -6.72 -22.23
C ARG A 588 -19.79 -6.92 -21.04
N CYS A 589 -19.98 -6.09 -20.01
CA CYS A 589 -19.18 -6.12 -18.79
C CYS A 589 -20.11 -6.33 -17.58
N HIS A 590 -19.84 -7.37 -16.79
CA HIS A 590 -20.60 -7.69 -15.58
C HIS A 590 -19.67 -7.87 -14.37
N LEU A 591 -20.01 -7.21 -13.26
CA LEU A 591 -19.25 -7.29 -12.01
C LEU A 591 -19.80 -8.36 -11.06
N GLN A 592 -18.91 -9.23 -10.57
CA GLN A 592 -19.21 -10.25 -9.56
C GLN A 592 -18.48 -9.94 -8.25
N HIS A 593 -19.19 -9.27 -7.33
CA HIS A 593 -18.62 -8.76 -6.08
C HIS A 593 -18.08 -9.86 -5.15
N SER A 594 -18.72 -11.01 -5.08
CA SER A 594 -18.32 -12.10 -4.15
C SER A 594 -16.98 -12.75 -4.49
N GLU A 595 -16.49 -12.59 -5.73
CA GLU A 595 -15.27 -13.24 -6.22
C GLU A 595 -14.19 -12.25 -6.66
N ASN A 596 -14.40 -10.94 -6.51
CA ASN A 596 -13.57 -9.87 -7.09
C ASN A 596 -13.31 -10.11 -8.58
N CYS A 597 -14.37 -10.42 -9.33
CA CYS A 597 -14.28 -10.88 -10.71
C CYS A 597 -15.08 -9.97 -11.67
N ILE A 598 -14.50 -9.68 -12.84
CA ILE A 598 -15.18 -9.02 -13.97
C ILE A 598 -15.37 -10.06 -15.08
N LEU A 599 -16.60 -10.17 -15.56
CA LEU A 599 -16.95 -10.96 -16.72
C LEU A 599 -17.03 -10.04 -17.95
N LEU A 600 -16.19 -10.30 -18.95
CA LEU A 600 -16.20 -9.62 -20.25
C LEU A 600 -16.70 -10.59 -21.32
N GLU A 601 -17.84 -10.29 -21.92
CA GLU A 601 -18.40 -11.06 -23.04
C GLU A 601 -18.16 -10.30 -24.34
N PHE A 602 -17.35 -10.90 -25.21
CA PHE A 602 -17.13 -10.48 -26.59
C PHE A 602 -17.95 -11.37 -27.53
N PRO A 603 -18.19 -10.97 -28.79
CA PRO A 603 -18.90 -11.81 -29.76
C PRO A 603 -18.29 -13.19 -29.96
N GLU A 604 -16.96 -13.31 -29.86
CA GLU A 604 -16.22 -14.52 -30.16
C GLU A 604 -15.66 -15.25 -28.93
N ARG A 605 -15.63 -14.59 -27.75
CA ARG A 605 -15.04 -15.14 -26.53
C ARG A 605 -15.57 -14.53 -25.25
N THR A 606 -15.39 -15.23 -24.14
CA THR A 606 -15.76 -14.75 -22.80
C THR A 606 -14.56 -14.85 -21.87
N LEU A 607 -14.20 -13.75 -21.22
CA LEU A 607 -13.08 -13.66 -20.29
C LEU A 607 -13.59 -13.40 -18.86
N HIS A 608 -13.13 -14.22 -17.93
CA HIS A 608 -13.31 -13.99 -16.50
C HIS A 608 -12.01 -13.45 -15.91
N MET A 609 -12.02 -12.19 -15.46
CA MET A 609 -10.86 -11.51 -14.88
C MET A 609 -11.02 -11.40 -13.37
N GLN A 610 -10.28 -12.20 -12.62
CA GLN A 610 -10.28 -12.18 -11.16
C GLN A 610 -9.11 -11.36 -10.61
N PHE A 611 -9.41 -10.45 -9.69
CA PHE A 611 -8.44 -9.57 -9.04
C PHE A 611 -8.22 -9.95 -7.59
N GLU A 612 -7.00 -9.72 -7.09
CA GLU A 612 -6.66 -9.97 -5.68
C GLU A 612 -7.34 -8.97 -4.73
N LEU A 613 -7.50 -7.72 -5.17
CA LEU A 613 -8.16 -6.67 -4.40
C LEU A 613 -9.49 -6.26 -5.01
N GLU A 614 -10.51 -6.10 -4.16
CA GLU A 614 -11.82 -5.57 -4.53
C GLU A 614 -11.70 -4.18 -5.19
N HIS A 615 -10.85 -3.30 -4.64
CA HIS A 615 -10.63 -1.96 -5.19
C HIS A 615 -10.09 -1.99 -6.63
N SER A 616 -9.15 -2.89 -6.94
CA SER A 616 -8.65 -3.06 -8.31
C SER A 616 -9.77 -3.54 -9.24
N CYS A 617 -10.58 -4.50 -8.80
CA CYS A 617 -11.73 -5.00 -9.56
C CYS A 617 -12.74 -3.87 -9.88
N LEU A 618 -13.14 -3.10 -8.87
CA LEU A 618 -14.08 -1.99 -9.05
C LEU A 618 -13.55 -0.93 -10.02
N ARG A 619 -12.26 -0.59 -9.90
CA ARG A 619 -11.64 0.42 -10.76
C ARG A 619 -11.53 -0.03 -12.21
N TRP A 620 -11.16 -1.30 -12.44
CA TRP A 620 -11.16 -1.88 -13.78
C TRP A 620 -12.55 -1.91 -14.40
N HIS A 621 -13.57 -2.29 -13.63
CA HIS A 621 -14.95 -2.31 -14.10
C HIS A 621 -15.41 -0.91 -14.53
N GLU A 622 -15.13 0.12 -13.73
CA GLU A 622 -15.44 1.52 -14.06
C GLU A 622 -14.74 1.97 -15.36
N LEU A 623 -13.44 1.67 -15.50
CA LEU A 623 -12.66 2.03 -16.68
C LEU A 623 -13.17 1.32 -17.94
N VAL A 624 -13.42 0.01 -17.87
CA VAL A 624 -13.96 -0.77 -18.99
C VAL A 624 -15.35 -0.26 -19.39
N GLN A 625 -16.24 0.00 -18.43
CA GLN A 625 -17.56 0.55 -18.72
C GLN A 625 -17.47 1.92 -19.40
N LYS A 626 -16.61 2.81 -18.88
CA LYS A 626 -16.38 4.12 -19.50
C LYS A 626 -15.90 3.98 -20.94
N THR A 627 -14.97 3.06 -21.19
CA THR A 627 -14.43 2.79 -22.52
C THR A 627 -15.49 2.24 -23.50
N VAL A 628 -16.25 1.23 -23.07
CA VAL A 628 -17.35 0.63 -23.86
C VAL A 628 -18.42 1.68 -24.21
N CYS A 629 -18.69 2.60 -23.29
CA CYS A 629 -19.60 3.72 -23.52
C CYS A 629 -19.01 4.86 -24.36
N SER A 630 -17.68 5.00 -24.45
CA SER A 630 -17.01 6.08 -25.20
C SER A 630 -16.82 5.74 -26.69
N ASN A 631 -16.76 4.45 -27.05
CA ASN A 631 -16.55 3.98 -28.43
C ASN A 631 -17.80 4.05 -29.34
N THR A 632 -18.85 4.75 -28.92
CA THR A 632 -20.00 5.09 -29.77
C THR A 632 -19.83 6.39 -30.57
N ASP A 633 -18.69 7.09 -30.46
CA ASP A 633 -18.53 8.47 -30.96
C ASP A 633 -17.70 8.61 -32.26
N GLY A 634 -18.19 7.98 -33.33
CA GLY A 634 -17.92 8.40 -34.71
C GLY A 634 -19.01 9.32 -35.30
N GLN A 635 -20.11 9.55 -34.57
CA GLN A 635 -21.22 10.38 -35.02
C GLN A 635 -21.71 11.27 -33.87
N GLN A 636 -21.78 12.58 -34.12
CA GLN A 636 -22.27 13.63 -33.24
C GLN A 636 -23.46 13.15 -32.38
N HIS A 637 -23.21 12.77 -31.12
CA HIS A 637 -24.28 12.37 -30.21
C HIS A 637 -25.14 13.59 -29.82
N SER A 638 -26.45 13.48 -30.05
CA SER A 638 -27.45 14.18 -29.26
C SER A 638 -27.41 13.59 -27.85
N GLY A 639 -26.95 14.36 -26.86
CA GLY A 639 -26.83 13.88 -25.49
C GLY A 639 -28.14 13.32 -24.92
N SER A 640 -28.03 12.53 -23.86
CA SER A 640 -29.15 11.81 -23.25
C SER A 640 -29.46 12.34 -21.85
N VAL A 641 -30.75 12.35 -21.49
CA VAL A 641 -31.21 12.70 -20.14
C VAL A 641 -31.23 11.42 -19.29
N PRO A 642 -30.63 11.39 -18.08
CA PRO A 642 -30.71 10.23 -17.21
C PRO A 642 -32.15 9.77 -16.98
N CYS A 643 -32.41 8.47 -17.13
CA CYS A 643 -33.76 7.91 -17.08
C CYS A 643 -34.52 8.24 -15.77
N SER A 644 -33.82 8.36 -14.64
CA SER A 644 -34.43 8.74 -13.36
C SER A 644 -34.92 10.19 -13.35
N ILE A 645 -34.17 11.10 -13.97
CA ILE A 645 -34.52 12.52 -14.14
C ILE A 645 -35.69 12.65 -15.11
N ASP A 646 -35.57 12.05 -16.30
CA ASP A 646 -36.61 12.07 -17.33
C ASP A 646 -37.94 11.49 -16.82
N ARG A 647 -37.88 10.38 -16.07
CA ARG A 647 -39.06 9.75 -15.47
C ARG A 647 -39.73 10.66 -14.45
N CYS A 648 -38.97 11.30 -13.57
CA CYS A 648 -39.51 12.25 -12.60
C CYS A 648 -40.13 13.47 -13.28
N ILE A 649 -39.42 14.06 -14.25
CA ILE A 649 -39.89 15.21 -15.03
C ILE A 649 -41.20 14.86 -15.74
N SER A 650 -41.24 13.74 -16.45
CA SER A 650 -42.42 13.27 -17.17
C SER A 650 -43.62 13.09 -16.25
N HIS A 651 -43.43 12.42 -15.11
CA HIS A 651 -44.49 12.16 -14.14
C HIS A 651 -45.03 13.45 -13.49
N ILE A 652 -44.15 14.36 -13.08
CA ILE A 652 -44.55 15.66 -12.50
C ILE A 652 -45.25 16.52 -13.57
N THR A 653 -44.79 16.51 -14.82
CA THR A 653 -45.45 17.24 -15.91
C THR A 653 -46.85 16.70 -16.18
N GLN A 654 -47.02 15.38 -16.09
CA GLN A 654 -48.30 14.75 -16.37
C GLN A 654 -49.34 14.95 -15.25
N TYR A 655 -48.93 14.90 -13.98
CA TYR A 655 -49.85 14.84 -12.85
C TYR A 655 -49.70 15.99 -11.84
N GLY A 656 -48.58 16.70 -11.83
CA GLY A 656 -48.19 17.63 -10.76
C GLY A 656 -48.36 19.11 -11.06
N LEU A 657 -48.68 19.51 -12.29
CA LEU A 657 -48.66 20.93 -12.72
C LEU A 657 -49.63 21.85 -11.96
N LYS A 658 -50.66 21.29 -11.32
CA LYS A 658 -51.67 22.03 -10.55
C LYS A 658 -51.42 22.03 -9.04
N VAL A 659 -50.40 21.32 -8.57
CA VAL A 659 -50.08 21.22 -7.14
C VAL A 659 -49.55 22.56 -6.65
N GLU A 660 -50.28 23.19 -5.71
CA GLU A 660 -49.88 24.47 -5.13
C GLU A 660 -48.52 24.35 -4.43
N GLY A 661 -47.57 25.20 -4.80
CA GLY A 661 -46.24 25.23 -4.20
C GLY A 661 -45.31 24.09 -4.65
N LEU A 662 -45.53 23.50 -5.83
CA LEU A 662 -44.63 22.49 -6.43
C LEU A 662 -43.16 22.94 -6.36
N TYR A 663 -42.25 22.03 -5.98
CA TYR A 663 -40.83 22.30 -5.67
C TYR A 663 -40.54 23.18 -4.45
N ARG A 664 -41.47 24.00 -3.96
CA ARG A 664 -41.32 24.82 -2.75
C ARG A 664 -41.69 24.06 -1.48
N ARG A 665 -42.83 23.36 -1.49
CA ARG A 665 -43.28 22.52 -0.38
C ARG A 665 -42.41 21.27 -0.29
N CYS A 666 -42.14 20.83 0.94
CA CYS A 666 -41.33 19.65 1.20
C CYS A 666 -42.22 18.40 1.23
N GLY A 667 -41.77 17.36 0.53
CA GLY A 667 -42.23 16.00 0.78
C GLY A 667 -41.65 15.43 2.10
N VAL A 668 -42.01 14.19 2.39
CA VAL A 668 -41.54 13.45 3.56
C VAL A 668 -40.12 12.95 3.30
N ALA A 669 -39.14 13.42 4.08
CA ALA A 669 -37.72 13.14 3.86
C ALA A 669 -37.37 11.63 3.76
N SER A 670 -38.02 10.78 4.57
CA SER A 670 -37.83 9.33 4.53
C SER A 670 -38.38 8.69 3.25
N GLN A 671 -39.46 9.22 2.69
CA GLN A 671 -40.00 8.74 1.42
C GLN A 671 -39.18 9.24 0.23
N ILE A 672 -38.72 10.49 0.28
CA ILE A 672 -37.78 11.05 -0.69
C ILE A 672 -36.52 10.17 -0.79
N SER A 673 -35.91 9.81 0.34
CA SER A 673 -34.71 8.95 0.35
C SER A 673 -35.00 7.58 -0.28
N LYS A 674 -36.11 6.94 0.08
CA LYS A 674 -36.53 5.65 -0.50
C LYS A 674 -36.78 5.73 -2.00
N LEU A 675 -37.40 6.81 -2.47
CA LEU A 675 -37.64 7.04 -3.89
C LEU A 675 -36.32 7.27 -4.65
N VAL A 676 -35.38 8.00 -4.07
CA VAL A 676 -34.04 8.20 -4.67
C VAL A 676 -33.32 6.86 -4.80
N ASP A 677 -33.34 6.02 -3.77
CA ASP A 677 -32.73 4.68 -3.81
C ASP A 677 -33.41 3.80 -4.88
N ALA A 678 -34.75 3.77 -4.91
CA ALA A 678 -35.51 2.99 -5.88
C ALA A 678 -35.27 3.44 -7.33
N LEU A 679 -35.29 4.75 -7.58
CA LEU A 679 -35.04 5.34 -8.90
C LEU A 679 -33.59 5.19 -9.35
N SER A 680 -32.64 5.05 -8.44
CA SER A 680 -31.23 4.79 -8.76
C SER A 680 -30.99 3.33 -9.18
N VAL A 681 -31.77 2.39 -8.63
CA VAL A 681 -31.67 0.95 -8.95
C VAL A 681 -32.51 0.57 -10.16
N SER A 682 -33.76 1.06 -10.26
CA SER A 682 -34.67 0.71 -11.35
C SER A 682 -35.58 1.90 -11.73
N PRO A 683 -35.10 2.85 -12.55
CA PRO A 683 -35.86 4.03 -12.95
C PRO A 683 -37.20 3.70 -13.62
N ARG A 684 -37.23 2.67 -14.48
CA ARG A 684 -38.43 2.28 -15.25
C ARG A 684 -39.38 1.37 -14.45
N GLY A 685 -38.86 0.63 -13.47
CA GLY A 685 -39.65 -0.28 -12.63
C GLY A 685 -40.23 0.35 -11.36
N THR A 686 -39.79 1.57 -11.01
CA THR A 686 -40.29 2.28 -9.83
C THR A 686 -41.72 2.78 -10.06
N VAL A 687 -42.64 2.39 -9.17
CA VAL A 687 -44.03 2.85 -9.18
C VAL A 687 -44.09 4.28 -8.61
N LEU A 688 -44.66 5.20 -9.39
CA LEU A 688 -44.86 6.60 -8.99
C LEU A 688 -46.35 6.85 -8.80
N GLU A 689 -46.75 7.22 -7.60
CA GLU A 689 -48.14 7.53 -7.25
C GLU A 689 -48.52 8.95 -7.72
N THR A 690 -49.83 9.22 -7.84
CA THR A 690 -50.38 10.45 -8.45
C THR A 690 -51.07 11.38 -7.45
N ASP A 691 -51.12 11.03 -6.17
CA ASP A 691 -51.66 11.91 -5.14
C ASP A 691 -50.72 13.10 -4.85
N GLU A 692 -51.28 14.16 -4.29
CA GLU A 692 -50.56 15.42 -4.07
C GLU A 692 -49.30 15.25 -3.20
N LEU A 693 -49.33 14.41 -2.16
CA LEU A 693 -48.19 14.19 -1.27
C LEU A 693 -47.07 13.45 -2.00
N SER A 694 -47.40 12.41 -2.77
CA SER A 694 -46.44 11.68 -3.59
C SER A 694 -45.79 12.56 -4.66
N ILE A 695 -46.53 13.49 -5.28
CA ILE A 695 -45.94 14.47 -6.22
C ILE A 695 -44.90 15.35 -5.52
N LEU A 696 -45.14 15.77 -4.27
CA LEU A 696 -44.15 16.53 -3.49
C LEU A 696 -42.92 15.68 -3.18
N ASP A 697 -43.10 14.40 -2.85
CA ASP A 697 -42.00 13.45 -2.64
C ASP A 697 -41.16 13.25 -3.90
N ILE A 698 -41.78 13.06 -5.06
CA ILE A 698 -41.11 12.92 -6.36
C ILE A 698 -40.38 14.22 -6.74
N SER A 699 -40.97 15.38 -6.47
CA SER A 699 -40.31 16.69 -6.67
C SER A 699 -39.08 16.86 -5.76
N GLY A 700 -39.13 16.31 -4.55
CA GLY A 700 -38.01 16.24 -3.61
C GLY A 700 -36.91 15.31 -4.10
N ALA A 701 -37.29 14.12 -4.59
CA ALA A 701 -36.39 13.13 -5.14
C ALA A 701 -35.65 13.66 -6.38
N LEU A 702 -36.36 14.32 -7.31
CA LEU A 702 -35.74 14.95 -8.47
C LEU A 702 -34.67 15.98 -8.06
N LYS A 703 -34.99 16.87 -7.10
CA LYS A 703 -34.01 17.86 -6.59
C LYS A 703 -32.80 17.19 -5.94
N GLN A 704 -32.99 16.06 -5.26
CA GLN A 704 -31.91 15.32 -4.63
C GLN A 704 -31.04 14.58 -5.66
N ILE A 705 -31.66 13.93 -6.65
CA ILE A 705 -30.97 13.28 -7.77
C ILE A 705 -30.13 14.30 -8.53
N LEU A 706 -30.68 15.47 -8.86
CA LEU A 706 -29.95 16.53 -9.56
C LEU A 706 -28.76 17.09 -8.76
N ARG A 707 -28.79 17.01 -7.42
CA ARG A 707 -27.66 17.40 -6.55
C ARG A 707 -26.60 16.29 -6.41
N GLN A 708 -27.02 15.03 -6.52
CA GLN A 708 -26.16 13.85 -6.39
C GLN A 708 -25.61 13.36 -7.74
N SER A 709 -26.21 13.78 -8.85
CA SER A 709 -25.76 13.51 -10.21
C SER A 709 -24.54 14.36 -10.58
N PHE A 710 -24.07 14.23 -11.82
CA PHE A 710 -23.03 15.10 -12.38
C PHE A 710 -23.40 16.59 -12.27
N GLU A 711 -22.38 17.45 -12.22
CA GLU A 711 -22.56 18.91 -12.20
C GLU A 711 -23.21 19.39 -13.52
N ILE A 712 -24.51 19.73 -13.50
CA ILE A 712 -25.28 20.13 -14.69
C ILE A 712 -24.57 21.28 -15.44
N ILE A 713 -24.08 22.28 -14.70
CA ILE A 713 -23.15 23.29 -15.20
C ILE A 713 -21.79 23.05 -14.51
N PRO A 714 -20.80 22.46 -15.22
CA PRO A 714 -19.52 22.13 -14.62
C PRO A 714 -18.79 23.38 -14.09
N ASN A 715 -18.09 23.22 -12.97
CA ASN A 715 -17.35 24.30 -12.30
C ASN A 715 -16.46 25.14 -13.24
N ALA A 716 -15.79 24.50 -14.20
CA ALA A 716 -14.95 25.18 -15.20
C ALA A 716 -15.72 26.17 -16.10
N HIS A 717 -17.01 25.92 -16.35
CA HIS A 717 -17.83 26.77 -17.20
C HIS A 717 -18.51 27.91 -16.41
N ARG A 718 -18.70 27.77 -15.08
CA ARG A 718 -19.47 28.74 -14.25
C ARG A 718 -19.00 30.20 -14.37
N PRO A 719 -17.69 30.52 -14.39
CA PRO A 719 -17.25 31.92 -14.56
C PRO A 719 -17.72 32.55 -15.88
N HIS A 720 -17.78 31.76 -16.95
CA HIS A 720 -18.25 32.22 -18.27
C HIS A 720 -19.75 32.50 -18.27
N TRP A 721 -20.54 31.63 -17.64
CA TRP A 721 -21.99 31.80 -17.44
C TRP A 721 -22.31 33.02 -16.57
N LEU A 722 -21.55 33.25 -15.49
CA LEU A 722 -21.69 34.43 -14.63
C LEU A 722 -21.36 35.73 -15.38
N LYS A 723 -20.30 35.71 -16.19
CA LYS A 723 -19.92 36.86 -17.02
C LYS A 723 -20.99 37.17 -18.06
N ALA A 724 -21.60 36.16 -18.67
CA ALA A 724 -22.73 36.33 -19.57
C ALA A 724 -23.93 36.97 -18.85
N ALA A 725 -24.27 36.48 -17.65
CA ALA A 725 -25.40 37.00 -16.88
C ALA A 725 -25.23 38.44 -16.37
N ALA A 726 -23.99 38.93 -16.29
CA ALA A 726 -23.69 40.30 -15.88
C ALA A 726 -23.82 41.35 -17.01
N VAL A 727 -24.05 40.93 -18.26
CA VAL A 727 -24.20 41.84 -19.40
C VAL A 727 -25.54 42.59 -19.33
N SER A 728 -25.53 43.91 -19.52
CA SER A 728 -26.72 44.76 -19.33
C SER A 728 -27.84 44.51 -20.35
N GLY A 729 -27.52 44.12 -21.59
CA GLY A 729 -28.50 43.88 -22.66
C GLY A 729 -29.07 42.46 -22.66
N GLU A 730 -30.40 42.33 -22.60
CA GLU A 730 -31.09 41.02 -22.57
C GLU A 730 -30.79 40.16 -23.82
N GLU A 731 -30.94 40.71 -25.02
CA GLU A 731 -30.67 39.98 -26.27
C GLU A 731 -29.21 39.47 -26.34
N GLN A 732 -28.27 40.29 -25.85
CA GLN A 732 -26.85 39.91 -25.78
C GLN A 732 -26.63 38.78 -24.77
N ARG A 733 -27.32 38.80 -23.61
CA ARG A 733 -27.27 37.70 -22.64
C ARG A 733 -27.77 36.39 -23.26
N LEU A 734 -28.94 36.42 -23.90
CA LEU A 734 -29.53 35.24 -24.54
C LEU A 734 -28.60 34.66 -25.62
N GLN A 735 -28.01 35.50 -26.46
CA GLN A 735 -27.04 35.06 -27.47
C GLN A 735 -25.80 34.41 -26.84
N MET A 736 -25.30 34.94 -25.73
CA MET A 736 -24.18 34.35 -25.00
C MET A 736 -24.57 33.00 -24.37
N TYR A 737 -25.77 32.87 -23.80
CA TYR A 737 -26.24 31.59 -23.26
C TYR A 737 -26.32 30.51 -24.34
N ARG A 738 -26.88 30.83 -25.52
CA ARG A 738 -26.92 29.90 -26.67
C ARG A 738 -25.52 29.42 -27.08
N LYS A 739 -24.51 30.30 -27.06
CA LYS A 739 -23.11 29.93 -27.34
C LYS A 739 -22.53 29.02 -26.26
N LEU A 740 -22.78 29.32 -24.99
CA LEU A 740 -22.29 28.53 -23.86
C LEU A 740 -22.96 27.15 -23.78
N LEU A 741 -24.23 27.03 -24.17
CA LEU A 741 -24.93 25.74 -24.28
C LEU A 741 -24.26 24.80 -25.27
N LYS A 742 -23.75 25.32 -26.39
CA LYS A 742 -23.00 24.51 -27.38
C LYS A 742 -21.66 24.01 -26.85
N GLN A 743 -21.13 24.62 -25.79
CA GLN A 743 -19.86 24.24 -25.15
C GLN A 743 -20.05 23.27 -23.98
N LEU A 744 -21.29 23.02 -23.55
CA LEU A 744 -21.56 22.01 -22.54
C LEU A 744 -21.44 20.60 -23.13
N PRO A 745 -21.00 19.61 -22.32
CA PRO A 745 -21.07 18.21 -22.72
C PRO A 745 -22.49 17.83 -23.18
N PRO A 746 -22.65 16.88 -24.13
CA PRO A 746 -23.95 16.53 -24.68
C PRO A 746 -25.01 16.21 -23.61
N ASP A 747 -24.69 15.38 -22.62
CA ASP A 747 -25.63 14.95 -21.58
C ASP A 747 -25.98 16.08 -20.61
N ASN A 748 -25.02 16.97 -20.32
CA ASN A 748 -25.26 18.19 -19.56
C ASN A 748 -26.23 19.11 -20.28
N ARG A 749 -26.02 19.30 -21.58
CA ARG A 749 -26.89 20.13 -22.42
C ARG A 749 -28.31 19.55 -22.48
N ALA A 750 -28.43 18.25 -22.72
CA ALA A 750 -29.73 17.56 -22.79
C ALA A 750 -30.48 17.60 -21.45
N THR A 751 -29.77 17.37 -20.33
CA THR A 751 -30.37 17.40 -18.99
C THR A 751 -30.78 18.81 -18.58
N LEU A 752 -29.96 19.82 -18.91
CA LEU A 752 -30.29 21.22 -18.66
C LEU A 752 -31.50 21.68 -19.49
N ASP A 753 -31.58 21.28 -20.75
CA ASP A 753 -32.72 21.55 -21.64
C ASP A 753 -34.01 20.93 -21.10
N ALA A 754 -34.01 19.63 -20.80
CA ALA A 754 -35.16 18.93 -20.26
C ALA A 754 -35.65 19.53 -18.92
N LEU A 755 -34.72 19.88 -18.03
CA LEU A 755 -35.05 20.51 -16.76
C LEU A 755 -35.64 21.91 -16.96
N CYS A 756 -35.00 22.75 -17.77
CA CYS A 756 -35.48 24.11 -18.03
C CYS A 756 -36.83 24.12 -18.76
N GLY A 757 -37.05 23.20 -19.70
CA GLY A 757 -38.34 23.03 -20.38
C GLY A 757 -39.46 22.56 -19.44
N HIS A 758 -39.13 21.64 -18.53
CA HIS A 758 -40.06 21.25 -17.47
C HIS A 758 -40.46 22.43 -16.58
N LEU A 759 -39.46 23.17 -16.07
CA LEU A 759 -39.70 24.32 -15.19
C LEU A 759 -40.42 25.46 -15.93
N HIS A 760 -40.18 25.62 -17.23
CA HIS A 760 -40.94 26.53 -18.09
C HIS A 760 -42.42 26.14 -18.14
N THR A 761 -42.72 24.85 -18.28
CA THR A 761 -44.10 24.34 -18.26
C THR A 761 -44.78 24.55 -16.90
N VAL A 762 -44.04 24.36 -15.79
CA VAL A 762 -44.54 24.64 -14.44
C VAL A 762 -44.91 26.10 -14.27
N GLN A 763 -44.06 27.04 -14.70
CA GLN A 763 -44.36 28.48 -14.53
C GLN A 763 -45.51 28.97 -15.42
N MET A 764 -45.76 28.34 -16.57
CA MET A 764 -46.96 28.62 -17.38
C MET A 764 -48.27 28.31 -16.64
N HIS A 765 -48.22 27.43 -15.63
CA HIS A 765 -49.35 27.09 -14.75
C HIS A 765 -49.34 27.86 -13.41
N SER A 766 -48.56 28.94 -13.30
CA SER A 766 -48.38 29.72 -12.07
C SER A 766 -49.66 30.32 -11.48
N GLN A 767 -50.73 30.47 -12.27
CA GLN A 767 -52.03 30.89 -11.77
C GLN A 767 -52.68 29.84 -10.84
N GLU A 768 -52.45 28.56 -11.09
CA GLU A 768 -52.94 27.43 -10.28
C GLU A 768 -51.88 27.03 -9.23
N ASN A 769 -50.65 26.71 -9.65
CA ASN A 769 -49.63 26.17 -8.74
C ASN A 769 -48.85 27.22 -7.93
N ARG A 770 -49.03 28.52 -8.20
CA ARG A 770 -48.34 29.65 -7.54
C ARG A 770 -46.81 29.71 -7.73
N MET A 771 -46.24 28.93 -8.64
CA MET A 771 -44.80 28.85 -8.90
C MET A 771 -44.39 29.68 -10.12
N THR A 772 -44.00 30.94 -9.88
CA THR A 772 -43.44 31.80 -10.94
C THR A 772 -42.00 31.41 -11.31
N ALA A 773 -41.51 31.86 -12.47
CA ALA A 773 -40.11 31.65 -12.87
C ALA A 773 -39.10 32.16 -11.82
N HIS A 774 -39.43 33.25 -11.11
CA HIS A 774 -38.61 33.74 -10.00
C HIS A 774 -38.61 32.78 -8.81
N ASN A 775 -39.79 32.30 -8.39
CA ASN A 775 -39.90 31.34 -7.27
C ASN A 775 -39.13 30.04 -7.57
N LEU A 776 -39.22 29.54 -8.81
CA LEU A 776 -38.48 28.36 -9.25
C LEU A 776 -36.96 28.62 -9.30
N ALA A 777 -36.53 29.79 -9.78
CA ALA A 777 -35.11 30.15 -9.84
C ALA A 777 -34.46 30.20 -8.46
N VAL A 778 -35.15 30.74 -7.45
CA VAL A 778 -34.67 30.76 -6.05
C VAL A 778 -34.44 29.35 -5.50
N ILE A 779 -35.25 28.37 -5.92
CA ILE A 779 -35.14 26.97 -5.49
C ILE A 779 -34.02 26.25 -6.25
N PHE A 780 -33.96 26.41 -7.58
CA PHE A 780 -33.07 25.63 -8.44
C PHE A 780 -31.67 26.23 -8.61
N VAL A 781 -31.43 27.49 -8.23
CA VAL A 781 -30.08 28.08 -8.25
C VAL A 781 -29.10 27.27 -7.38
N VAL A 782 -29.54 26.79 -6.22
CA VAL A 782 -28.74 25.96 -5.32
C VAL A 782 -28.51 24.56 -5.93
N THR A 783 -29.48 24.02 -6.67
CA THR A 783 -29.35 22.72 -7.33
C THR A 783 -28.42 22.78 -8.55
N LEU A 784 -28.50 23.84 -9.36
CA LEU A 784 -27.71 24.00 -10.59
C LEU A 784 -26.24 24.37 -10.32
N PHE A 785 -26.00 25.19 -9.29
CA PHE A 785 -24.65 25.70 -8.99
C PHE A 785 -24.05 25.12 -7.70
N GLN A 786 -24.82 24.41 -6.86
CA GLN A 786 -24.31 23.80 -5.62
C GLN A 786 -23.55 24.78 -4.69
N GLU A 787 -23.78 26.09 -4.82
CA GLU A 787 -23.18 27.14 -3.99
C GLU A 787 -24.16 27.57 -2.89
N LEU A 788 -23.64 27.71 -1.66
CA LEU A 788 -24.42 28.18 -0.49
C LEU A 788 -24.73 29.69 -0.55
N ALA A 789 -23.95 30.46 -1.31
CA ALA A 789 -24.10 31.91 -1.43
C ALA A 789 -24.85 32.28 -2.72
N MET A 790 -26.09 32.77 -2.59
CA MET A 790 -26.86 33.24 -3.75
C MET A 790 -26.28 34.56 -4.30
N LYS A 791 -25.64 34.51 -5.47
CA LYS A 791 -25.24 35.70 -6.23
C LYS A 791 -26.40 36.16 -7.11
N ALA A 792 -26.65 37.47 -7.17
CA ALA A 792 -27.74 38.05 -7.98
C ALA A 792 -27.67 37.63 -9.46
N ALA A 793 -26.45 37.53 -10.02
CA ALA A 793 -26.22 37.08 -11.39
C ALA A 793 -26.64 35.61 -11.63
N MET A 794 -26.46 34.72 -10.64
CA MET A 794 -26.88 33.31 -10.76
C MET A 794 -28.39 33.19 -10.74
N LEU A 795 -29.05 33.94 -9.85
CA LEU A 795 -30.50 33.97 -9.78
C LEU A 795 -31.11 34.51 -11.08
N GLN A 796 -30.52 35.58 -11.63
CA GLN A 796 -30.93 36.14 -12.91
C GLN A 796 -30.76 35.13 -14.05
N LEU A 797 -29.60 34.46 -14.11
CA LEU A 797 -29.32 33.42 -15.09
C LEU A 797 -30.32 32.27 -15.03
N THR A 798 -30.55 31.69 -13.84
CA THR A 798 -31.52 30.59 -13.67
C THR A 798 -32.93 31.03 -14.04
N LYS A 799 -33.33 32.26 -13.67
CA LYS A 799 -34.64 32.81 -14.04
C LYS A 799 -34.79 32.95 -15.56
N GLU A 800 -33.76 33.44 -16.24
CA GLU A 800 -33.78 33.60 -17.70
C GLU A 800 -33.80 32.25 -18.43
N LEU A 801 -33.02 31.26 -17.97
CA LEU A 801 -33.04 29.90 -18.51
C LEU A 801 -34.44 29.24 -18.44
N ILE A 802 -35.20 29.53 -17.39
CA ILE A 802 -36.57 29.01 -17.21
C ILE A 802 -37.58 29.85 -18.00
N ALA A 803 -37.54 31.17 -17.89
CA ALA A 803 -38.55 32.05 -18.49
C ALA A 803 -38.44 32.12 -20.02
N ARG A 804 -37.22 32.02 -20.55
CA ARG A 804 -36.88 32.13 -21.99
C ARG A 804 -36.41 30.80 -22.57
N HIS A 805 -36.89 29.67 -22.02
CA HIS A 805 -36.48 28.33 -22.45
C HIS A 805 -36.61 28.14 -23.97
N THR A 806 -37.75 28.50 -24.55
CA THR A 806 -38.01 28.40 -26.00
C THR A 806 -37.00 29.19 -26.83
N GLU A 807 -36.66 30.40 -26.41
CA GLU A 807 -35.69 31.25 -27.11
C GLU A 807 -34.25 30.75 -26.95
N ILE A 808 -33.91 30.14 -25.82
CA ILE A 808 -32.53 29.74 -25.50
C ILE A 808 -32.19 28.35 -26.05
N PHE A 809 -33.14 27.40 -25.98
CA PHE A 809 -32.89 25.99 -26.27
C PHE A 809 -33.47 25.52 -27.62
N MET A 810 -34.52 26.16 -28.15
CA MET A 810 -35.03 25.82 -29.48
C MET A 810 -34.29 26.62 -30.57
N ASN A 811 -33.87 25.94 -31.63
CA ASN A 811 -33.21 26.59 -32.77
C ASN A 811 -34.27 27.28 -33.66
N HIS A 812 -34.13 28.59 -33.87
CA HIS A 812 -34.78 29.26 -34.98
C HIS A 812 -33.94 29.04 -36.25
N VAL A 813 -34.55 28.49 -37.30
CA VAL A 813 -34.00 28.57 -38.65
C VAL A 813 -34.53 29.87 -39.26
N GLU A 814 -33.68 30.88 -39.39
CA GLU A 814 -34.00 32.05 -40.20
C GLU A 814 -33.85 31.67 -41.67
N THR A 815 -34.97 31.56 -42.38
CA THR A 815 -35.01 31.61 -43.84
C THR A 815 -35.95 32.74 -44.25
N ASP A 816 -35.41 33.75 -44.93
CA ASP A 816 -36.12 34.79 -45.68
C ASP A 816 -37.42 35.33 -45.05
N GLY A 817 -37.34 35.81 -43.80
CA GLY A 817 -38.32 36.74 -43.24
C GLY A 817 -39.60 36.15 -42.62
N GLU A 818 -39.74 34.82 -42.52
CA GLU A 818 -40.81 34.20 -41.73
C GLU A 818 -40.24 33.27 -40.65
N ILE A 819 -40.65 33.52 -39.39
CA ILE A 819 -40.33 32.66 -38.25
C ILE A 819 -41.27 31.45 -38.29
N ILE A 820 -40.76 30.28 -38.70
CA ILE A 820 -41.50 29.02 -38.61
C ILE A 820 -40.91 28.19 -37.48
N THR A 821 -41.75 27.83 -36.50
CA THR A 821 -41.43 26.91 -35.41
C THR A 821 -41.30 25.49 -35.97
N VAL A 822 -40.12 24.88 -35.87
CA VAL A 822 -39.96 23.45 -36.17
C VAL A 822 -40.26 22.67 -34.88
N LEU A 823 -41.32 21.86 -34.91
CA LEU A 823 -41.68 20.91 -33.86
C LEU A 823 -40.72 19.71 -33.84
#